data_AF-A0A2N4T4J2-F1
#
_entry.id   AF-A0A2N4T4J2-F1
#
_cell.length_a   1.000
_cell.length_b   1.000
_cell.length_c   1.000
_cell.angle_alpha   90.00
_cell.angle_beta   90.00
_cell.angle_gamma   90.00
#
_symmetry.space_group_name_H-M   'P 1'
#
loop_
_entity.id
_entity.type
_entity.pdbx_description
1 polymer ?
#
loop_
_entity_poly.entity_id
_entity_poly.type
_entity_poly.pdbx_seq_one_letter_code
_entity_poly.pdbx_strand_id
1 'polypeptide(L)'
;MTTTVDRPTGTAQKATAPAAVDVAALGELLLGRWAEVRRQTRAMLLDERLHTQENLSYQENRERVLGQLHLLVEHGAMSRGLPEAYGGQGDPGGNVAGFEELLLGDPSLQIKAGVQWGLFGSAVLNLGTEEHHRRWLPAIRDLRVPGVFAMTEIGHGSDVSSIGTTATYDPAAEEFEIHTPFTAATKDYLGNAARHGRAAVVFARLLTRGVDHGVHAFYVAIRDDDGAFLPGVSGEDDGRKGGLNGVDNGRLRFDRVRVPRTHLLNKYGDVAPDGTYSSPIASPGRRFFTMIGTLVQGRVSLDGAAVVANKAALTIAIRYGSERRQFNASSDVREEVLLDYQEHQRRLLPLLAETYAMDFAHQELLAKYDDVFSGRRDTDEDRQDLETLAAALKALSTWSALDTLQTCREACGGAGFMTKNRLTSLRHDLDVYTTFEGDNTVLLQLVAKRLLADWADELKHVDVGVMARYVAGRATEATYHRSGLRKLGQAFRDTGDVRRSVNALREESAQHALLADRVQTMVAEVAENLRPTARLPREEAAALFNENQHKLIAAARAHAELLQWEAFTRALRRVEDPGTRTVLTWLRDVFGLRLIEKNLAWYLSYGRVSMRRGRSLDEYVDRLLARLRPHALDLVAAFGLEQGHLRAEIATGVEAQRQEEAAAHYRRLRASGDAPVKETAPPREPAEGRRRAAKDAGKDTADDDARTSGTGAPAPEESAAEPAGGPGTGGRRGERRHDRRRARRLELRGLKKTRRRAAAEDAAAQQVPARAGDDRPEEREPAPAGDAAGSAPEEARTAGA
;
A
#
# COMPACT_ATOMS: atom_id res chain seq x y z
N MET A 1 9.91 56.79 56.53
CA MET A 1 9.07 57.53 55.58
C MET A 1 9.88 57.62 54.31
N THR A 2 9.56 57.00 53.18
CA THR A 2 8.35 56.96 52.33
C THR A 2 8.77 56.06 51.15
N THR A 3 7.99 55.30 50.38
CA THR A 3 6.56 55.17 50.11
C THR A 3 6.40 53.84 49.35
N THR A 4 5.52 52.98 49.81
CA THR A 4 5.02 51.80 49.10
C THR A 4 4.06 52.23 47.98
N VAL A 5 4.19 51.64 46.79
CA VAL A 5 3.15 51.69 45.76
C VAL A 5 2.68 50.26 45.54
N ASP A 6 1.51 49.96 46.11
CA ASP A 6 0.77 48.73 45.83
C ASP A 6 0.36 48.70 44.36
N ARG A 7 0.72 47.61 43.66
CA ARG A 7 0.13 47.26 42.37
C ARG A 7 -0.96 46.21 42.60
N PRO A 8 -2.14 46.35 41.96
CA PRO A 8 -3.26 45.45 42.20
C PRO A 8 -2.89 44.04 41.79
N THR A 9 -3.17 43.08 42.69
CA THR A 9 -3.15 41.65 42.43
C THR A 9 -4.04 41.35 41.23
N GLY A 10 -3.40 41.15 40.07
CA GLY A 10 -4.05 40.58 38.90
C GLY A 10 -4.64 39.23 39.30
N THR A 11 -5.93 39.07 39.01
CA THR A 11 -6.66 37.82 39.09
C THR A 11 -5.81 36.69 38.53
N ALA A 12 -5.38 35.78 39.39
CA ALA A 12 -4.73 34.55 38.99
C ALA A 12 -5.70 33.82 38.04
N GLN A 13 -5.41 33.89 36.74
CA GLN A 13 -5.94 32.93 35.79
C GLN A 13 -5.66 31.56 36.39
N LYS A 14 -6.71 30.81 36.74
CA LYS A 14 -6.61 29.39 37.06
C LYS A 14 -5.76 28.76 35.95
N ALA A 15 -4.52 28.39 36.28
CA ALA A 15 -3.70 27.60 35.40
C ALA A 15 -4.47 26.30 35.17
N THR A 16 -5.11 26.18 34.01
CA THR A 16 -5.64 24.91 33.53
C THR A 16 -4.49 23.93 33.55
N ALA A 17 -4.63 22.83 34.30
CA ALA A 17 -3.63 21.77 34.33
C ALA A 17 -3.21 21.43 32.89
N PRO A 18 -1.91 21.17 32.62
CA PRO A 18 -1.47 20.78 31.30
C PRO A 18 -2.28 19.56 30.85
N ALA A 19 -2.77 19.56 29.60
CA ALA A 19 -3.52 18.43 29.07
C ALA A 19 -2.67 17.16 29.22
N ALA A 20 -3.24 16.10 29.78
CA ALA A 20 -2.58 14.81 29.94
C ALA A 20 -3.40 13.74 29.22
N VAL A 21 -2.75 12.69 28.73
CA VAL A 21 -3.41 11.56 28.07
C VAL A 21 -3.73 10.50 29.13
N ASP A 22 -4.98 10.12 29.26
CA ASP A 22 -5.39 8.90 29.95
C ASP A 22 -5.06 7.70 29.02
N VAL A 23 -3.87 7.15 29.23
CA VAL A 23 -3.32 6.06 28.41
C VAL A 23 -4.21 4.83 28.46
N ALA A 24 -4.79 4.51 29.61
CA ALA A 24 -5.62 3.33 29.78
C ALA A 24 -6.95 3.48 29.03
N ALA A 25 -7.66 4.60 29.25
CA ALA A 25 -8.92 4.87 28.57
C ALA A 25 -8.75 4.98 27.05
N LEU A 26 -7.65 5.61 26.60
CA LEU A 26 -7.33 5.67 25.17
C LEU A 26 -7.01 4.29 24.60
N GLY A 27 -6.28 3.45 25.36
CA GLY A 27 -5.99 2.08 24.94
C GLY A 27 -7.25 1.24 24.75
N GLU A 28 -8.23 1.33 25.66
CA GLU A 28 -9.54 0.69 25.49
C GLU A 28 -10.26 1.15 24.22
N LEU A 29 -10.22 2.45 23.94
CA LEU A 29 -10.86 3.02 22.76
C LEU A 29 -10.25 2.49 21.45
N LEU A 30 -8.92 2.35 21.40
CA LEU A 30 -8.16 1.86 20.24
C LEU A 30 -8.29 0.34 20.05
N LEU A 31 -8.51 -0.41 21.12
CA LEU A 31 -8.77 -1.84 21.04
C LEU A 31 -10.16 -2.14 20.45
N GLY A 32 -11.12 -1.23 20.64
CA GLY A 32 -12.43 -1.27 20.00
C GLY A 32 -13.32 -2.42 20.50
N ARG A 33 -14.27 -2.86 19.67
CA ARG A 33 -15.31 -3.84 20.05
C ARG A 33 -14.73 -5.21 20.46
N TRP A 34 -13.60 -5.61 19.87
CA TRP A 34 -12.95 -6.91 20.10
C TRP A 34 -11.69 -6.80 20.98
N ALA A 35 -11.70 -5.89 21.95
CA ALA A 35 -10.56 -5.64 22.82
C ALA A 35 -10.03 -6.91 23.49
N GLU A 36 -10.93 -7.76 23.99
CA GLU A 36 -10.56 -8.99 24.67
C GLU A 36 -9.88 -10.00 23.73
N VAL A 37 -10.38 -10.15 22.49
CA VAL A 37 -9.77 -11.05 21.51
C VAL A 37 -8.35 -10.58 21.13
N ARG A 38 -8.17 -9.27 20.97
CA ARG A 38 -6.84 -8.67 20.71
C ARG A 38 -5.89 -8.91 21.89
N ARG A 39 -6.32 -8.73 23.14
CA ARG A 39 -5.52 -9.02 24.34
C ARG A 39 -5.15 -10.50 24.46
N GLN A 40 -6.11 -11.40 24.26
CA GLN A 40 -5.87 -12.84 24.29
C GLN A 40 -4.83 -13.25 23.24
N THR A 41 -4.95 -12.72 22.02
CA THR A 41 -3.99 -13.00 20.95
C THR A 41 -2.61 -12.44 21.29
N ARG A 42 -2.52 -11.20 21.78
CA ARG A 42 -1.26 -10.59 22.23
C ARG A 42 -0.58 -11.42 23.33
N ALA A 43 -1.33 -11.84 24.35
CA ALA A 43 -0.81 -12.69 25.42
C ALA A 43 -0.25 -14.03 24.89
N MET A 44 -0.95 -14.67 23.95
CA MET A 44 -0.45 -15.88 23.27
C MET A 44 0.85 -15.61 22.51
N LEU A 45 0.97 -14.46 21.84
CA LEU A 45 2.15 -14.07 21.07
C LEU A 45 3.37 -13.72 21.93
N LEU A 46 3.29 -13.79 23.25
CA LEU A 46 4.47 -13.74 24.12
C LEU A 46 5.27 -15.06 24.10
N ASP A 47 4.68 -16.16 23.63
CA ASP A 47 5.40 -17.43 23.41
C ASP A 47 6.42 -17.28 22.26
N GLU A 48 7.71 -17.46 22.58
CA GLU A 48 8.82 -17.35 21.64
C GLU A 48 8.73 -18.34 20.47
N ARG A 49 8.02 -19.46 20.64
CA ARG A 49 7.78 -20.42 19.55
C ARG A 49 6.97 -19.82 18.40
N LEU A 50 6.21 -18.75 18.65
CA LEU A 50 5.43 -18.02 17.65
C LEU A 50 6.20 -16.87 16.98
N HIS A 51 7.47 -16.65 17.31
CA HIS A 51 8.25 -15.52 16.80
C HIS A 51 9.05 -15.87 15.55
N THR A 52 9.23 -14.88 14.66
CA THR A 52 10.15 -14.96 13.50
C THR A 52 11.58 -15.26 13.93
N GLN A 53 12.28 -16.11 13.15
CA GLN A 53 13.69 -16.46 13.35
C GLN A 53 14.52 -16.06 12.12
N GLU A 54 15.43 -15.10 12.28
CA GLU A 54 16.13 -14.43 11.16
C GLU A 54 17.23 -15.28 10.51
N ASN A 55 17.80 -16.24 11.24
CA ASN A 55 18.98 -17.00 10.78
C ASN A 55 18.63 -18.31 10.05
N LEU A 56 17.35 -18.63 9.90
CA LEU A 56 16.91 -19.84 9.21
C LEU A 56 16.94 -19.67 7.69
N SER A 57 17.23 -20.75 6.97
CA SER A 57 16.93 -20.82 5.54
C SER A 57 15.43 -20.63 5.29
N TYR A 58 15.04 -20.26 4.06
CA TYR A 58 13.61 -20.11 3.77
C TYR A 58 12.86 -21.45 3.85
N GLN A 59 13.54 -22.58 3.59
CA GLN A 59 12.98 -23.91 3.73
C GLN A 59 12.72 -24.27 5.20
N GLU A 60 13.69 -24.04 6.09
CA GLU A 60 13.51 -24.25 7.53
C GLU A 60 12.41 -23.34 8.10
N ASN A 61 12.32 -22.09 7.61
CA ASN A 61 11.25 -21.19 7.98
C ASN A 61 9.86 -21.73 7.61
N ARG A 62 9.71 -22.43 6.48
CA ARG A 62 8.42 -23.01 6.08
C ARG A 62 7.97 -24.13 7.02
N GLU A 63 8.89 -25.00 7.43
CA GLU A 63 8.61 -26.06 8.42
C GLU A 63 8.26 -25.46 9.78
N ARG A 64 9.03 -24.46 10.23
CA ARG A 64 8.74 -23.74 11.48
C ARG A 64 7.33 -23.15 11.46
N VAL A 65 6.97 -22.44 10.40
CA VAL A 65 5.67 -21.76 10.32
C VAL A 65 4.51 -22.77 10.21
N LEU A 66 4.70 -23.93 9.56
CA LEU A 66 3.73 -25.02 9.65
C LEU A 66 3.54 -25.50 11.11
N GLY A 67 4.64 -25.70 11.84
CA GLY A 67 4.58 -26.05 13.27
C GLY A 67 3.85 -25.00 14.11
N GLN A 68 4.05 -23.71 13.81
CA GLN A 68 3.33 -22.61 14.46
C GLN A 68 1.82 -22.64 14.18
N LEU A 69 1.37 -23.08 13.00
CA LEU A 69 -0.06 -23.26 12.76
C LEU A 69 -0.68 -24.33 13.67
N HIS A 70 0.05 -25.42 13.98
CA HIS A 70 -0.43 -26.40 14.95
C HIS A 70 -0.56 -25.80 16.36
N LEU A 71 0.37 -24.93 16.77
CA LEU A 71 0.23 -24.18 18.02
C LEU A 71 -1.02 -23.28 18.02
N LEU A 72 -1.34 -22.63 16.89
CA LEU A 72 -2.59 -21.87 16.78
C LEU A 72 -3.83 -22.77 16.96
N VAL A 73 -3.83 -23.99 16.40
CA VAL A 73 -4.91 -24.97 16.61
C VAL A 73 -5.00 -25.38 18.09
N GLU A 74 -3.88 -25.67 18.75
CA GLU A 74 -3.82 -26.02 20.18
C GLU A 74 -4.37 -24.90 21.08
N HIS A 75 -4.11 -23.64 20.72
CA HIS A 75 -4.65 -22.47 21.41
C HIS A 75 -6.12 -22.17 21.07
N GLY A 76 -6.74 -22.95 20.17
CA GLY A 76 -8.09 -22.67 19.67
C GLY A 76 -8.19 -21.35 18.91
N ALA A 77 -7.07 -20.85 18.38
CA ALA A 77 -7.04 -19.68 17.53
C ALA A 77 -7.63 -20.02 16.15
N MET A 78 -8.15 -19.01 15.44
CA MET A 78 -8.65 -19.09 14.05
C MET A 78 -9.96 -19.88 13.81
N SER A 79 -10.57 -20.51 14.82
CA SER A 79 -11.89 -21.15 14.69
C SER A 79 -13.07 -20.19 14.95
N ARG A 80 -12.81 -18.99 15.51
CA ARG A 80 -13.85 -18.05 15.99
C ARG A 80 -14.88 -17.68 14.91
N GLY A 81 -14.41 -17.46 13.69
CA GLY A 81 -15.26 -17.04 12.58
C GLY A 81 -16.13 -18.15 12.00
N LEU A 82 -15.85 -19.43 12.32
CA LEU A 82 -16.68 -20.54 11.86
C LEU A 82 -18.03 -20.53 12.59
N PRO A 83 -19.11 -21.01 11.96
CA PRO A 83 -20.37 -21.23 12.66
C PRO A 83 -20.23 -22.25 13.80
N GLU A 84 -21.04 -22.12 14.86
CA GLU A 84 -21.03 -23.03 16.01
C GLU A 84 -21.23 -24.50 15.61
N ALA A 85 -22.09 -24.75 14.61
CA ALA A 85 -22.34 -26.09 14.06
C ALA A 85 -21.09 -26.81 13.54
N TYR A 86 -20.02 -26.07 13.23
CA TYR A 86 -18.74 -26.59 12.75
C TYR A 86 -17.59 -26.36 13.75
N GLY A 87 -17.92 -26.04 15.00
CA GLY A 87 -16.97 -25.85 16.12
C GLY A 87 -16.31 -24.48 16.16
N GLY A 88 -16.97 -23.44 15.64
CA GLY A 88 -16.56 -22.04 15.83
C GLY A 88 -17.42 -21.29 16.84
N GLN A 89 -17.35 -19.96 16.80
CA GLN A 89 -18.04 -19.05 17.74
C GLN A 89 -19.02 -18.10 17.03
N GLY A 90 -19.13 -18.15 15.70
CA GLY A 90 -19.96 -17.21 14.94
C GLY A 90 -19.52 -15.75 15.08
N ASP A 91 -18.22 -15.51 15.34
CA ASP A 91 -17.64 -14.17 15.55
C ASP A 91 -16.62 -13.85 14.44
N PRO A 92 -17.09 -13.53 13.21
CA PRO A 92 -16.19 -13.24 12.09
C PRO A 92 -15.34 -11.98 12.37
N GLY A 93 -15.91 -10.94 13.00
CA GLY A 93 -15.15 -9.76 13.39
C GLY A 93 -14.04 -10.06 14.39
N GLY A 94 -14.30 -10.88 15.40
CA GLY A 94 -13.29 -11.29 16.37
C GLY A 94 -12.21 -12.19 15.76
N ASN A 95 -12.57 -13.02 14.79
CA ASN A 95 -11.59 -13.80 14.03
C ASN A 95 -10.59 -12.90 13.30
N VAL A 96 -11.08 -11.86 12.63
CA VAL A 96 -10.24 -10.89 11.92
C VAL A 96 -9.42 -10.04 12.90
N ALA A 97 -10.02 -9.58 14.00
CA ALA A 97 -9.32 -8.83 15.05
C ALA A 97 -8.15 -9.63 15.66
N GLY A 98 -8.32 -10.94 15.88
CA GLY A 98 -7.24 -11.80 16.34
C GLY A 98 -6.18 -12.04 15.26
N PHE A 99 -6.60 -12.31 14.03
CA PHE A 99 -5.70 -12.53 12.89
C PHE A 99 -4.73 -11.36 12.66
N GLU A 100 -5.20 -10.12 12.75
CA GLU A 100 -4.39 -8.92 12.54
C GLU A 100 -3.22 -8.82 13.52
N GLU A 101 -3.42 -9.25 14.78
CA GLU A 101 -2.42 -9.19 15.83
C GLU A 101 -1.30 -10.21 15.64
N LEU A 102 -1.54 -11.32 14.90
CA LEU A 102 -0.53 -12.36 14.61
C LEU A 102 0.73 -11.80 13.93
N LEU A 103 0.62 -10.65 13.27
CA LEU A 103 1.75 -9.89 12.71
C LEU A 103 2.83 -9.56 13.76
N LEU A 104 2.44 -9.34 15.02
CA LEU A 104 3.38 -9.08 16.11
C LEU A 104 4.27 -10.31 16.40
N GLY A 105 3.74 -11.52 16.20
CA GLY A 105 4.47 -12.79 16.27
C GLY A 105 5.36 -13.00 15.06
N ASP A 106 4.74 -13.27 13.91
CA ASP A 106 5.43 -13.54 12.66
C ASP A 106 4.50 -13.25 11.47
N PRO A 107 4.82 -12.30 10.57
CA PRO A 107 4.04 -12.07 9.36
C PRO A 107 3.86 -13.31 8.47
N SER A 108 4.84 -14.22 8.43
CA SER A 108 4.70 -15.49 7.69
C SER A 108 3.62 -16.39 8.32
N LEU A 109 3.55 -16.44 9.65
CA LEU A 109 2.51 -17.17 10.39
C LEU A 109 1.13 -16.58 10.12
N GLN A 110 1.02 -15.26 10.23
CA GLN A 110 -0.22 -14.54 9.91
C GLN A 110 -0.71 -14.95 8.52
N ILE A 111 0.12 -14.80 7.49
CA ILE A 111 -0.32 -15.09 6.12
C ILE A 111 -0.59 -16.57 5.89
N LYS A 112 0.22 -17.49 6.42
CA LYS A 112 -0.02 -18.94 6.28
C LYS A 112 -1.32 -19.37 6.98
N ALA A 113 -1.64 -18.78 8.13
CA ALA A 113 -2.93 -18.96 8.80
C ALA A 113 -4.09 -18.41 7.96
N GLY A 114 -3.89 -17.26 7.32
CA GLY A 114 -4.84 -16.66 6.39
C GLY A 114 -5.11 -17.55 5.18
N VAL A 115 -4.08 -18.16 4.59
CA VAL A 115 -4.24 -19.14 3.50
C VAL A 115 -5.09 -20.33 3.94
N GLN A 116 -4.79 -20.90 5.11
CA GLN A 116 -5.50 -22.08 5.60
C GLN A 116 -6.97 -21.80 5.92
N TRP A 117 -7.23 -20.86 6.83
CA TRP A 117 -8.56 -20.65 7.39
C TRP A 117 -9.30 -19.49 6.73
N GLY A 118 -8.60 -18.40 6.39
CA GLY A 118 -9.19 -17.20 5.78
C GLY A 118 -9.46 -17.30 4.28
N LEU A 119 -8.74 -18.16 3.55
CA LEU A 119 -8.91 -18.36 2.11
C LEU A 119 -9.45 -19.75 1.78
N PHE A 120 -8.69 -20.82 2.04
CA PHE A 120 -9.12 -22.18 1.70
C PHE A 120 -10.38 -22.59 2.48
N GLY A 121 -10.36 -22.45 3.81
CA GLY A 121 -11.51 -22.71 4.66
C GLY A 121 -12.72 -21.83 4.36
N SER A 122 -12.51 -20.50 4.27
CA SER A 122 -13.59 -19.56 3.92
C SER A 122 -14.17 -19.80 2.54
N ALA A 123 -13.40 -20.24 1.55
CA ALA A 123 -13.94 -20.57 0.23
C ALA A 123 -14.91 -21.76 0.33
N VAL A 124 -14.56 -22.82 1.07
CA VAL A 124 -15.46 -23.94 1.34
C VAL A 124 -16.71 -23.47 2.09
N LEU A 125 -16.56 -22.61 3.11
CA LEU A 125 -17.67 -22.09 3.92
C LEU A 125 -18.63 -21.18 3.12
N ASN A 126 -18.07 -20.29 2.29
CA ASN A 126 -18.83 -19.21 1.68
C ASN A 126 -19.35 -19.55 0.29
N LEU A 127 -18.66 -20.44 -0.44
CA LEU A 127 -19.04 -20.88 -1.79
C LEU A 127 -19.65 -22.29 -1.78
N GLY A 128 -19.41 -23.07 -0.73
CA GLY A 128 -19.98 -24.40 -0.55
C GLY A 128 -21.38 -24.39 0.05
N THR A 129 -21.88 -25.61 0.24
CA THR A 129 -23.20 -25.93 0.81
C THR A 129 -22.99 -26.79 2.05
N GLU A 130 -24.06 -27.11 2.77
CA GLU A 130 -23.97 -27.90 4.00
C GLU A 130 -23.25 -29.25 3.82
N GLU A 131 -23.43 -29.92 2.67
CA GLU A 131 -22.70 -31.15 2.35
C GLU A 131 -21.17 -30.92 2.35
N HIS A 132 -20.72 -29.87 1.66
CA HIS A 132 -19.32 -29.47 1.62
C HIS A 132 -18.77 -29.14 3.01
N HIS A 133 -19.57 -28.42 3.81
CA HIS A 133 -19.18 -28.02 5.15
C HIS A 133 -18.95 -29.21 6.07
N ARG A 134 -19.91 -30.15 6.11
CA ARG A 134 -19.80 -31.38 6.90
C ARG A 134 -18.63 -32.24 6.45
N ARG A 135 -18.36 -32.28 5.14
CA ARG A 135 -17.30 -33.11 4.56
C ARG A 135 -15.89 -32.59 4.86
N TRP A 136 -15.65 -31.28 4.74
CA TRP A 136 -14.28 -30.76 4.74
C TRP A 136 -13.93 -29.81 5.90
N LEU A 137 -14.85 -28.97 6.38
CA LEU A 137 -14.50 -27.94 7.38
C LEU A 137 -13.87 -28.51 8.65
N PRO A 138 -14.30 -29.66 9.22
CA PRO A 138 -13.64 -30.21 10.41
C PRO A 138 -12.15 -30.52 10.19
N ALA A 139 -11.78 -31.08 9.03
CA ALA A 139 -10.39 -31.41 8.73
C ALA A 139 -9.55 -30.18 8.38
N ILE A 140 -10.18 -29.16 7.78
CA ILE A 140 -9.55 -27.86 7.50
C ILE A 140 -9.27 -27.10 8.80
N ARG A 141 -10.26 -27.04 9.70
CA ARG A 141 -10.17 -26.38 11.01
C ARG A 141 -9.01 -26.95 11.82
N ASP A 142 -8.93 -28.27 11.92
CA ASP A 142 -7.93 -28.96 12.75
C ASP A 142 -6.55 -29.09 12.06
N LEU A 143 -6.36 -28.44 10.91
CA LEU A 143 -5.15 -28.51 10.09
C LEU A 143 -4.74 -29.94 9.67
N ARG A 144 -5.68 -30.90 9.69
CA ARG A 144 -5.44 -32.25 9.13
C ARG A 144 -5.31 -32.21 7.61
N VAL A 145 -6.00 -31.26 6.98
CA VAL A 145 -5.87 -30.98 5.55
C VAL A 145 -5.40 -29.54 5.37
N PRO A 146 -4.08 -29.31 5.28
CA PRO A 146 -3.55 -28.04 4.81
C PRO A 146 -3.99 -27.82 3.37
N GLY A 147 -4.53 -26.64 3.07
CA GLY A 147 -5.11 -26.37 1.77
C GLY A 147 -4.51 -25.19 1.04
N VAL A 148 -4.81 -25.16 -0.25
CA VAL A 148 -4.35 -24.16 -1.20
C VAL A 148 -5.54 -23.39 -1.75
N PHE A 149 -5.41 -22.07 -1.85
CA PHE A 149 -6.38 -21.23 -2.55
C PHE A 149 -5.87 -20.95 -3.97
N ALA A 150 -6.35 -21.72 -4.96
CA ALA A 150 -5.81 -21.76 -6.32
C ALA A 150 -6.64 -20.91 -7.29
N MET A 151 -6.47 -19.58 -7.20
CA MET A 151 -7.16 -18.61 -8.05
C MET A 151 -6.25 -18.04 -9.14
N THR A 152 -5.21 -17.31 -8.72
CA THR A 152 -4.26 -16.60 -9.58
C THR A 152 -3.55 -17.53 -10.55
N GLU A 153 -3.36 -17.04 -11.76
CA GLU A 153 -2.58 -17.68 -12.82
C GLU A 153 -1.45 -16.76 -13.26
N ILE A 154 -0.41 -17.31 -13.92
CA ILE A 154 0.69 -16.54 -14.52
C ILE A 154 0.16 -15.37 -15.36
N GLY A 155 -0.88 -15.60 -16.17
CA GLY A 155 -1.47 -14.58 -17.03
C GLY A 155 -2.48 -13.67 -16.35
N HIS A 156 -3.04 -14.07 -15.20
CA HIS A 156 -4.22 -13.43 -14.61
C HIS A 156 -4.16 -13.38 -13.07
N GLY A 157 -3.91 -12.19 -12.53
CA GLY A 157 -4.00 -11.87 -11.10
C GLY A 157 -5.21 -10.96 -10.81
N SER A 158 -5.10 -9.68 -11.15
CA SER A 158 -6.16 -8.69 -10.90
C SER A 158 -7.44 -8.95 -11.71
N ASP A 159 -7.32 -9.49 -12.93
CA ASP A 159 -8.46 -9.88 -13.77
C ASP A 159 -8.76 -11.37 -13.66
N VAL A 160 -9.30 -11.78 -12.52
CA VAL A 160 -9.70 -13.17 -12.24
C VAL A 160 -10.81 -13.64 -13.18
N SER A 161 -11.60 -12.74 -13.77
CA SER A 161 -12.71 -13.11 -14.67
C SER A 161 -12.23 -13.78 -15.97
N SER A 162 -10.96 -13.56 -16.32
CA SER A 162 -10.33 -13.99 -17.57
C SER A 162 -9.36 -15.17 -17.40
N ILE A 163 -9.33 -15.83 -16.24
CA ILE A 163 -8.49 -17.03 -16.03
C ILE A 163 -8.75 -18.10 -17.09
N GLY A 164 -7.71 -18.89 -17.40
CA GLY A 164 -7.69 -19.89 -18.46
C GLY A 164 -7.90 -21.33 -18.00
N THR A 165 -7.71 -21.68 -16.72
CA THR A 165 -7.99 -23.04 -16.21
C THR A 165 -9.46 -23.39 -16.45
N THR A 166 -9.75 -24.59 -16.97
CA THR A 166 -11.11 -25.05 -17.28
C THR A 166 -11.55 -26.18 -16.36
N ALA A 167 -12.87 -26.30 -16.16
CA ALA A 167 -13.54 -27.40 -15.50
C ALA A 167 -14.69 -27.88 -16.40
N THR A 168 -14.44 -28.91 -17.19
CA THR A 168 -15.39 -29.41 -18.20
C THR A 168 -16.20 -30.57 -17.65
N TYR A 169 -17.53 -30.43 -17.60
CA TYR A 169 -18.40 -31.47 -17.08
C TYR A 169 -18.59 -32.62 -18.07
N ASP A 170 -18.45 -33.85 -17.57
CA ASP A 170 -18.70 -35.11 -18.27
C ASP A 170 -19.92 -35.82 -17.65
N PRO A 171 -21.09 -35.77 -18.30
CA PRO A 171 -22.30 -36.41 -17.79
C PRO A 171 -22.23 -37.94 -17.70
N ALA A 172 -21.37 -38.60 -18.48
CA ALA A 172 -21.29 -40.05 -18.49
C ALA A 172 -20.57 -40.60 -17.25
N ALA A 173 -19.59 -39.84 -16.76
CA ALA A 173 -18.85 -40.17 -15.54
C ALA A 173 -19.39 -39.46 -14.29
N GLU A 174 -20.26 -38.45 -14.45
CA GLU A 174 -20.63 -37.50 -13.40
C GLU A 174 -19.41 -36.82 -12.74
N GLU A 175 -18.46 -36.41 -13.58
CA GLU A 175 -17.19 -35.81 -13.16
C GLU A 175 -16.92 -34.50 -13.90
N PHE A 176 -16.09 -33.63 -13.31
CA PHE A 176 -15.45 -32.53 -14.00
C PHE A 176 -14.01 -32.89 -14.34
N GLU A 177 -13.60 -32.60 -15.57
CA GLU A 177 -12.20 -32.60 -15.99
C GLU A 177 -11.60 -31.20 -15.75
N ILE A 178 -10.67 -31.09 -14.80
CA ILE A 178 -9.91 -29.88 -14.50
C ILE A 178 -8.65 -29.86 -15.36
N HIS A 179 -8.46 -28.80 -16.15
CA HIS A 179 -7.32 -28.71 -17.06
C HIS A 179 -6.69 -27.31 -17.14
N THR A 180 -5.36 -27.29 -17.22
CA THR A 180 -4.53 -26.12 -17.53
C THR A 180 -4.18 -26.14 -19.02
N PRO A 181 -4.90 -25.40 -19.89
CA PRO A 181 -4.78 -25.56 -21.34
C PRO A 181 -3.48 -25.00 -21.94
N PHE A 182 -2.82 -24.07 -21.25
CA PHE A 182 -1.58 -23.45 -21.71
C PHE A 182 -0.77 -22.91 -20.52
N THR A 183 0.52 -22.65 -20.72
CA THR A 183 1.45 -22.24 -19.66
C THR A 183 0.96 -21.03 -18.86
N ALA A 184 0.44 -20.00 -19.51
CA ALA A 184 -0.08 -18.80 -18.83
C ALA A 184 -1.31 -19.07 -17.93
N ALA A 185 -2.00 -20.21 -18.08
CA ALA A 185 -3.08 -20.65 -17.20
C ALA A 185 -2.58 -21.48 -15.99
N THR A 186 -1.27 -21.69 -15.85
CA THR A 186 -0.67 -22.31 -14.66
C THR A 186 -1.03 -21.46 -13.44
N LYS A 187 -1.55 -22.10 -12.39
CA LYS A 187 -1.81 -21.42 -11.13
C LYS A 187 -0.48 -21.03 -10.49
N ASP A 188 -0.36 -19.81 -9.99
CA ASP A 188 0.92 -19.24 -9.53
C ASP A 188 0.77 -18.45 -8.22
N TYR A 189 1.86 -18.34 -7.46
CA TYR A 189 1.94 -17.64 -6.17
C TYR A 189 1.09 -18.26 -5.05
N LEU A 190 0.76 -19.55 -5.13
CA LEU A 190 -0.24 -20.17 -4.26
C LEU A 190 0.38 -20.61 -2.92
N GLY A 191 -0.01 -19.96 -1.82
CA GLY A 191 0.42 -20.39 -0.48
C GLY A 191 0.06 -21.86 -0.22
N ASN A 192 0.97 -22.58 0.45
CA ASN A 192 0.93 -24.03 0.69
C ASN A 192 1.16 -24.93 -0.53
N ALA A 193 1.15 -24.44 -1.77
CA ALA A 193 1.18 -25.32 -2.95
C ALA A 193 2.54 -26.02 -3.15
N ALA A 194 3.64 -25.37 -2.80
CA ALA A 194 4.97 -25.92 -3.05
C ALA A 194 5.21 -27.22 -2.26
N ARG A 195 4.70 -27.32 -1.02
CA ARG A 195 5.05 -28.44 -0.14
C ARG A 195 3.91 -28.95 0.73
N HIS A 196 3.21 -28.09 1.47
CA HIS A 196 2.37 -28.55 2.57
C HIS A 196 0.92 -28.88 2.17
N GLY A 197 0.42 -28.29 1.09
CA GLY A 197 -0.98 -28.38 0.66
C GLY A 197 -1.34 -29.78 0.19
N ARG A 198 -2.42 -30.35 0.75
CA ARG A 198 -2.99 -31.67 0.39
C ARG A 198 -4.19 -31.55 -0.56
N ALA A 199 -4.93 -30.45 -0.44
CA ALA A 199 -6.06 -30.13 -1.31
C ALA A 199 -6.02 -28.66 -1.72
N ALA A 200 -6.75 -28.33 -2.78
CA ALA A 200 -6.89 -26.98 -3.29
C ALA A 200 -8.37 -26.66 -3.55
N VAL A 201 -8.77 -25.41 -3.31
CA VAL A 201 -9.95 -24.84 -3.97
C VAL A 201 -9.46 -24.18 -5.26
N VAL A 202 -9.75 -24.81 -6.39
CA VAL A 202 -9.32 -24.38 -7.73
C VAL A 202 -10.41 -23.56 -8.38
N PHE A 203 -10.08 -22.33 -8.76
CA PHE A 203 -10.96 -21.50 -9.57
C PHE A 203 -10.72 -21.79 -11.05
N ALA A 204 -11.78 -22.14 -11.77
CA ALA A 204 -11.73 -22.54 -13.17
C ALA A 204 -12.99 -22.10 -13.93
N ARG A 205 -12.90 -21.97 -15.25
CA ARG A 205 -14.05 -21.72 -16.13
C ARG A 205 -14.92 -22.98 -16.19
N LEU A 206 -16.15 -22.90 -15.70
CA LEU A 206 -17.09 -24.02 -15.71
C LEU A 206 -17.68 -24.17 -17.10
N LEU A 207 -17.43 -25.32 -17.74
CA LEU A 207 -17.96 -25.67 -19.05
C LEU A 207 -18.93 -26.85 -18.91
N THR A 208 -20.18 -26.68 -19.32
CA THR A 208 -21.15 -27.79 -19.42
C THR A 208 -22.06 -27.60 -20.63
N ARG A 209 -22.41 -28.70 -21.31
CA ARG A 209 -23.23 -28.70 -22.53
C ARG A 209 -22.76 -27.69 -23.59
N GLY A 210 -21.44 -27.50 -23.72
CA GLY A 210 -20.82 -26.57 -24.66
C GLY A 210 -20.92 -25.08 -24.29
N VAL A 211 -21.37 -24.75 -23.08
CA VAL A 211 -21.53 -23.36 -22.60
C VAL A 211 -20.51 -23.07 -21.50
N ASP A 212 -19.89 -21.89 -21.57
CA ASP A 212 -19.03 -21.34 -20.54
C ASP A 212 -19.85 -20.50 -19.55
N HIS A 213 -19.94 -20.95 -18.31
CA HIS A 213 -20.71 -20.30 -17.24
C HIS A 213 -19.86 -19.36 -16.37
N GLY A 214 -18.62 -19.11 -16.77
CA GLY A 214 -17.66 -18.28 -16.05
C GLY A 214 -16.96 -19.02 -14.91
N VAL A 215 -16.25 -18.26 -14.10
CA VAL A 215 -15.39 -18.78 -13.03
C VAL A 215 -16.22 -19.38 -11.89
N HIS A 216 -15.91 -20.63 -11.53
CA HIS A 216 -16.44 -21.35 -10.36
C HIS A 216 -15.30 -21.99 -9.58
N ALA A 217 -15.60 -22.44 -8.36
CA ALA A 217 -14.63 -23.01 -7.43
C ALA A 217 -14.85 -24.51 -7.21
N PHE A 218 -13.78 -25.29 -7.26
CA PHE A 218 -13.82 -26.75 -7.15
C PHE A 218 -12.86 -27.23 -6.07
N TYR A 219 -13.29 -28.17 -5.23
CA TYR A 219 -12.40 -28.83 -4.29
C TYR A 219 -11.64 -29.96 -5.00
N VAL A 220 -10.31 -29.86 -5.05
CA VAL A 220 -9.43 -30.81 -5.75
C VAL A 220 -8.39 -31.34 -4.76
N ALA A 221 -8.33 -32.65 -4.56
CA ALA A 221 -7.20 -33.26 -3.88
C ALA A 221 -5.96 -33.13 -4.78
N ILE A 222 -4.83 -32.69 -4.23
CA ILE A 222 -3.62 -32.43 -5.02
C ILE A 222 -2.45 -33.34 -4.64
N ARG A 223 -2.43 -33.88 -3.42
CA ARG A 223 -1.39 -34.80 -2.95
C ARG A 223 -2.00 -35.99 -2.19
N ASP A 224 -1.30 -37.10 -2.20
CA ASP A 224 -1.57 -38.25 -1.33
C ASP A 224 -1.09 -37.98 0.12
N ASP A 225 -1.11 -38.98 1.00
CA ASP A 225 -0.66 -38.86 2.39
C ASP A 225 0.87 -38.74 2.52
N ASP A 226 1.62 -39.30 1.58
CA ASP A 226 3.09 -39.24 1.52
C ASP A 226 3.63 -37.90 0.98
N GLY A 227 2.76 -37.10 0.37
CA GLY A 227 3.07 -35.76 -0.14
C GLY A 227 3.45 -35.76 -1.62
N ALA A 228 3.31 -36.88 -2.30
CA ALA A 228 3.44 -36.91 -3.75
C ALA A 228 2.20 -36.30 -4.41
N PHE A 229 2.39 -35.65 -5.55
CA PHE A 229 1.26 -35.15 -6.34
C PHE A 229 0.40 -36.32 -6.85
N LEU A 230 -0.92 -36.16 -6.82
CA LEU A 230 -1.85 -37.11 -7.41
C LEU A 230 -1.73 -37.11 -8.95
N PRO A 231 -2.12 -38.20 -9.64
CA PRO A 231 -2.06 -38.28 -11.10
C PRO A 231 -2.71 -37.08 -11.80
N GLY A 232 -2.02 -36.53 -12.79
CA GLY A 232 -2.44 -35.33 -13.54
C GLY A 232 -2.19 -34.00 -12.81
N VAL A 233 -1.81 -34.01 -11.53
CA VAL A 233 -1.39 -32.79 -10.82
C VAL A 233 0.14 -32.67 -10.87
N SER A 234 0.64 -31.49 -11.15
CA SER A 234 2.07 -31.16 -11.03
C SER A 234 2.24 -29.75 -10.50
N GLY A 235 3.42 -29.45 -9.97
CA GLY A 235 3.70 -28.15 -9.38
C GLY A 235 5.18 -27.89 -9.15
N GLU A 236 5.48 -26.63 -8.86
CA GLU A 236 6.83 -26.12 -8.66
C GLU A 236 6.85 -25.19 -7.44
N ASP A 237 8.01 -25.08 -6.79
CA ASP A 237 8.23 -24.10 -5.74
C ASP A 237 8.63 -22.75 -6.36
N ASP A 238 8.01 -21.65 -5.95
CA ASP A 238 8.39 -20.30 -6.40
C ASP A 238 9.73 -19.85 -5.82
N GLY A 239 10.23 -20.58 -4.82
CA GLY A 239 11.53 -20.37 -4.18
C GLY A 239 11.52 -19.21 -3.18
N ARG A 240 12.63 -18.46 -3.17
CA ARG A 240 12.85 -17.37 -2.22
C ARG A 240 12.14 -16.10 -2.67
N LYS A 241 11.40 -15.48 -1.74
CA LYS A 241 10.65 -14.23 -1.96
C LYS A 241 11.31 -13.04 -1.26
N GLY A 242 10.85 -11.83 -1.59
CA GLY A 242 11.27 -10.58 -0.94
C GLY A 242 10.95 -10.54 0.57
N GLY A 243 9.89 -11.22 0.99
CA GLY A 243 9.45 -11.40 2.37
C GLY A 243 8.52 -12.60 2.49
N LEU A 244 7.97 -12.86 3.67
CA LEU A 244 7.04 -13.96 3.95
C LEU A 244 7.60 -15.35 3.58
N ASN A 245 8.88 -15.56 3.85
CA ASN A 245 9.60 -16.75 3.40
C ASN A 245 9.17 -18.04 4.12
N GLY A 246 8.40 -17.95 5.22
CA GLY A 246 7.75 -19.10 5.85
C GLY A 246 6.48 -19.59 5.14
N VAL A 247 5.96 -18.83 4.15
CA VAL A 247 4.88 -19.27 3.28
C VAL A 247 5.47 -20.01 2.08
N ASP A 248 5.08 -21.26 1.87
CA ASP A 248 5.55 -22.11 0.77
C ASP A 248 4.68 -21.92 -0.48
N ASN A 249 4.82 -20.73 -1.09
CA ASN A 249 4.17 -20.41 -2.36
C ASN A 249 4.70 -21.29 -3.49
N GLY A 250 3.80 -21.79 -4.33
CA GLY A 250 4.16 -22.56 -5.50
C GLY A 250 3.10 -22.55 -6.59
N ARG A 251 3.41 -23.27 -7.65
CA ARG A 251 2.59 -23.43 -8.85
C ARG A 251 1.82 -24.73 -8.88
N LEU A 252 0.68 -24.72 -9.53
CA LEU A 252 -0.08 -25.94 -9.85
C LEU A 252 -0.51 -25.95 -11.32
N ARG A 253 -0.37 -27.12 -11.95
CA ARG A 253 -0.88 -27.44 -13.28
C ARG A 253 -1.72 -28.70 -13.20
N PHE A 254 -2.81 -28.71 -13.96
CA PHE A 254 -3.76 -29.81 -14.03
C PHE A 254 -3.80 -30.38 -15.44
N ASP A 255 -3.42 -31.63 -15.60
CA ASP A 255 -3.55 -32.39 -16.83
C ASP A 255 -4.75 -33.33 -16.73
N ARG A 256 -5.91 -32.83 -17.17
CA ARG A 256 -7.18 -33.55 -17.25
C ARG A 256 -7.56 -34.30 -15.96
N VAL A 257 -7.40 -33.63 -14.83
CA VAL A 257 -7.67 -34.19 -13.50
C VAL A 257 -9.17 -34.36 -13.32
N ARG A 258 -9.63 -35.57 -13.00
CA ARG A 258 -11.04 -35.89 -12.80
C ARG A 258 -11.45 -35.67 -11.35
N VAL A 259 -12.53 -34.93 -11.14
CA VAL A 259 -13.14 -34.73 -9.81
C VAL A 259 -14.64 -34.99 -9.87
N PRO A 260 -15.26 -35.59 -8.84
CA PRO A 260 -16.70 -35.81 -8.81
C PRO A 260 -17.50 -34.52 -8.99
N ARG A 261 -18.70 -34.61 -9.59
CA ARG A 261 -19.63 -33.48 -9.74
C ARG A 261 -19.88 -32.74 -8.42
N THR A 262 -19.97 -33.48 -7.32
CA THR A 262 -20.19 -32.93 -5.96
C THR A 262 -18.98 -32.20 -5.36
N HIS A 263 -17.90 -32.02 -6.12
CA HIS A 263 -16.76 -31.19 -5.71
C HIS A 263 -16.88 -29.73 -6.16
N LEU A 264 -17.87 -29.40 -6.98
CA LEU A 264 -18.24 -28.02 -7.29
C LEU A 264 -18.81 -27.34 -6.04
N LEU A 265 -18.19 -26.26 -5.57
CA LEU A 265 -18.72 -25.43 -4.51
C LEU A 265 -19.93 -24.64 -5.05
N ASN A 266 -21.11 -25.24 -4.89
CA ASN A 266 -22.27 -24.96 -5.73
C ASN A 266 -23.32 -24.00 -5.12
N LYS A 267 -22.97 -23.18 -4.14
CA LYS A 267 -23.93 -22.27 -3.48
C LYS A 267 -24.56 -21.25 -4.43
N TYR A 268 -23.78 -20.78 -5.42
CA TYR A 268 -24.19 -19.72 -6.35
C TYR A 268 -24.31 -20.19 -7.80
N GLY A 269 -24.05 -21.47 -8.08
CA GLY A 269 -24.14 -22.08 -9.40
C GLY A 269 -23.94 -23.57 -9.28
N ASP A 270 -24.86 -24.36 -9.85
CA ASP A 270 -24.88 -25.81 -9.71
C ASP A 270 -25.04 -26.50 -11.07
N VAL A 271 -24.60 -27.76 -11.15
CA VAL A 271 -24.71 -28.62 -12.32
C VAL A 271 -25.39 -29.92 -11.92
N ALA A 272 -26.54 -30.19 -12.52
CA ALA A 272 -27.29 -31.44 -12.33
C ALA A 272 -26.58 -32.62 -13.04
N PRO A 273 -26.88 -33.89 -12.68
CA PRO A 273 -26.26 -35.07 -13.31
C PRO A 273 -26.34 -35.07 -14.85
N ASP A 274 -27.42 -34.56 -15.42
CA ASP A 274 -27.63 -34.46 -16.86
C ASP A 274 -26.82 -33.33 -17.54
N GLY A 275 -26.09 -32.52 -16.76
CA GLY A 275 -25.30 -31.37 -17.21
C GLY A 275 -26.06 -30.05 -17.27
N THR A 276 -27.33 -30.00 -16.81
CA THR A 276 -28.09 -28.74 -16.73
C THR A 276 -27.48 -27.82 -15.67
N TYR A 277 -27.09 -26.60 -16.09
CA TYR A 277 -26.62 -25.56 -15.18
C TYR A 277 -27.80 -24.76 -14.58
N SER A 278 -27.73 -24.44 -13.29
CA SER A 278 -28.67 -23.57 -12.61
C SER A 278 -27.97 -22.59 -11.65
N SER A 279 -28.60 -21.45 -11.36
CA SER A 279 -28.03 -20.44 -10.46
C SER A 279 -29.14 -19.61 -9.84
N PRO A 280 -29.08 -19.29 -8.53
CA PRO A 280 -30.00 -18.34 -7.89
C PRO A 280 -29.76 -16.89 -8.36
N ILE A 281 -28.61 -16.61 -8.98
CA ILE A 281 -28.24 -15.28 -9.51
C ILE A 281 -28.25 -15.32 -11.03
N ALA A 282 -29.22 -14.64 -11.65
CA ALA A 282 -29.42 -14.67 -13.10
C ALA A 282 -28.25 -14.03 -13.88
N SER A 283 -27.76 -12.86 -13.44
CA SER A 283 -26.69 -12.14 -14.14
C SER A 283 -25.32 -12.83 -13.90
N PRO A 284 -24.60 -13.26 -14.96
CA PRO A 284 -23.27 -13.85 -14.82
C PRO A 284 -22.27 -12.92 -14.15
N GLY A 285 -22.28 -11.63 -14.51
CA GLY A 285 -21.41 -10.62 -13.90
C GLY A 285 -21.71 -10.45 -12.41
N ARG A 286 -23.00 -10.31 -12.05
CA ARG A 286 -23.40 -10.21 -10.64
C ARG A 286 -23.01 -11.45 -9.85
N ARG A 287 -23.20 -12.65 -10.41
CA ARG A 287 -22.80 -13.91 -9.77
C ARG A 287 -21.29 -13.94 -9.50
N PHE A 288 -20.47 -13.59 -10.48
CA PHE A 288 -19.02 -13.51 -10.31
C PHE A 288 -18.64 -12.54 -9.19
N PHE A 289 -19.18 -11.32 -9.20
CA PHE A 289 -18.91 -10.34 -8.14
C PHE A 289 -19.41 -10.81 -6.77
N THR A 290 -20.57 -11.45 -6.67
CA THR A 290 -21.05 -12.02 -5.39
C THR A 290 -20.11 -13.10 -4.87
N MET A 291 -19.63 -14.02 -5.72
CA MET A 291 -18.67 -15.06 -5.30
C MET A 291 -17.35 -14.45 -4.81
N ILE A 292 -16.77 -13.52 -5.55
CA ILE A 292 -15.53 -12.85 -5.16
C ILE A 292 -15.74 -11.93 -3.95
N GLY A 293 -16.91 -11.31 -3.81
CA GLY A 293 -17.28 -10.46 -2.69
C GLY A 293 -17.30 -11.18 -1.34
N THR A 294 -17.54 -12.49 -1.34
CA THR A 294 -17.39 -13.31 -0.13
C THR A 294 -15.94 -13.36 0.41
N LEU A 295 -14.96 -12.94 -0.40
CA LEU A 295 -13.53 -12.95 -0.06
C LEU A 295 -13.02 -11.58 0.43
N VAL A 296 -13.91 -10.60 0.65
CA VAL A 296 -13.54 -9.26 1.15
C VAL A 296 -12.82 -9.30 2.52
N GLN A 297 -12.99 -10.39 3.29
CA GLN A 297 -12.29 -10.63 4.56
C GLN A 297 -10.77 -10.41 4.44
N GLY A 298 -10.15 -10.86 3.35
CA GLY A 298 -8.71 -10.69 3.14
C GLY A 298 -8.31 -9.20 3.18
N ARG A 299 -9.07 -8.34 2.52
CA ARG A 299 -8.80 -6.89 2.49
C ARG A 299 -8.96 -6.23 3.86
N VAL A 300 -10.02 -6.57 4.60
CA VAL A 300 -10.26 -6.06 5.97
C VAL A 300 -9.12 -6.48 6.90
N SER A 301 -8.69 -7.73 6.78
CA SER A 301 -7.62 -8.30 7.61
C SER A 301 -6.27 -7.63 7.36
N LEU A 302 -5.94 -7.33 6.10
CA LEU A 302 -4.68 -6.68 5.74
C LEU A 302 -4.67 -5.19 6.11
N ASP A 303 -5.83 -4.54 6.05
CA ASP A 303 -5.99 -3.17 6.54
C ASP A 303 -5.63 -3.06 8.03
N GLY A 304 -6.22 -3.91 8.87
CA GLY A 304 -5.91 -3.93 10.30
C GLY A 304 -4.48 -4.35 10.61
N ALA A 305 -3.94 -5.35 9.90
CA ALA A 305 -2.56 -5.79 10.07
C ALA A 305 -1.54 -4.67 9.73
N ALA A 306 -1.81 -3.88 8.69
CA ALA A 306 -0.99 -2.71 8.34
C ALA A 306 -1.02 -1.63 9.45
N VAL A 307 -2.18 -1.40 10.07
CA VAL A 307 -2.30 -0.51 11.23
C VAL A 307 -1.50 -1.04 12.43
N VAL A 308 -1.55 -2.34 12.72
CA VAL A 308 -0.74 -2.97 13.79
C VAL A 308 0.76 -2.79 13.54
N ALA A 309 1.21 -2.94 12.28
CA ALA A 309 2.61 -2.71 11.91
C ALA A 309 3.05 -1.27 12.15
N ASN A 310 2.20 -0.29 11.81
CA ASN A 310 2.45 1.12 12.09
C ASN A 310 2.59 1.41 13.58
N LYS A 311 1.67 0.89 14.39
CA LYS A 311 1.72 1.01 15.85
C LYS A 311 3.05 0.47 16.39
N ALA A 312 3.49 -0.71 15.95
CA ALA A 312 4.75 -1.29 16.37
C ALA A 312 5.96 -0.44 15.94
N ALA A 313 6.03 -0.06 14.66
CA ALA A 313 7.15 0.71 14.11
C ALA A 313 7.30 2.08 14.79
N LEU A 314 6.19 2.81 14.95
CA LEU A 314 6.17 4.11 15.60
C LEU A 314 6.48 4.01 17.09
N THR A 315 6.02 2.96 17.78
CA THR A 315 6.38 2.73 19.19
C THR A 315 7.90 2.58 19.34
N ILE A 316 8.53 1.78 18.47
CA ILE A 316 9.98 1.56 18.48
C ILE A 316 10.71 2.89 18.20
N ALA A 317 10.34 3.60 17.14
CA ALA A 317 11.04 4.82 16.72
C ALA A 317 10.84 5.99 17.68
N ILE A 318 9.63 6.17 18.24
CA ILE A 318 9.34 7.27 19.17
C ILE A 318 10.00 7.03 20.53
N ARG A 319 10.02 5.79 21.04
CA ARG A 319 10.78 5.46 22.25
C ARG A 319 12.27 5.73 22.05
N TYR A 320 12.87 5.15 21.01
CA TYR A 320 14.28 5.38 20.71
C TYR A 320 14.60 6.87 20.48
N GLY A 321 13.79 7.59 19.71
CA GLY A 321 13.97 9.01 19.44
C GLY A 321 13.81 9.89 20.67
N SER A 322 13.07 9.46 21.70
CA SER A 322 12.92 10.16 22.99
C SER A 322 14.11 9.96 23.93
N GLU A 323 14.96 8.98 23.66
CA GLU A 323 16.11 8.62 24.48
C GLU A 323 17.43 9.02 23.82
N ARG A 324 17.56 8.74 22.52
CA ARG A 324 18.76 8.95 21.73
C ARG A 324 19.12 10.44 21.69
N ARG A 325 20.40 10.75 21.91
CA ARG A 325 20.94 12.10 21.79
C ARG A 325 21.95 12.20 20.66
N GLN A 326 21.94 13.33 19.96
CA GLN A 326 22.93 13.62 18.94
C GLN A 326 23.00 15.12 18.69
N PHE A 327 24.23 15.61 18.49
CA PHE A 327 24.54 17.02 18.25
C PHE A 327 24.21 17.93 19.44
N ASN A 328 24.89 19.06 19.47
CA ASN A 328 24.74 20.08 20.48
C ASN A 328 23.89 21.21 19.89
N ALA A 329 22.69 21.42 20.42
CA ALA A 329 21.81 22.52 20.03
C ALA A 329 21.75 23.60 21.11
N SER A 330 21.44 23.20 22.34
CA SER A 330 21.22 24.11 23.47
C SER A 330 22.37 24.15 24.49
N SER A 331 23.37 23.26 24.36
CA SER A 331 24.47 23.11 25.31
C SER A 331 25.73 22.61 24.63
N ASP A 332 26.91 23.16 24.97
CA ASP A 332 28.21 22.68 24.46
C ASP A 332 28.67 21.34 25.06
N VAL A 333 27.96 20.85 26.08
CA VAL A 333 28.38 19.70 26.89
C VAL A 333 27.34 18.59 27.00
N ARG A 334 26.10 18.86 26.56
CA ARG A 334 25.00 17.90 26.53
C ARG A 334 24.35 17.92 25.16
N GLU A 335 24.30 16.76 24.53
CA GLU A 335 23.62 16.58 23.25
C GLU A 335 22.09 16.64 23.43
N GLU A 336 21.41 17.08 22.37
CA GLU A 336 19.96 17.21 22.32
C GLU A 336 19.28 15.86 22.03
N VAL A 337 18.08 15.64 22.56
CA VAL A 337 17.28 14.44 22.26
C VAL A 337 16.80 14.50 20.82
N LEU A 338 16.83 13.39 20.08
CA LEU A 338 16.45 13.38 18.67
C LEU A 338 15.02 13.90 18.44
N LEU A 339 14.05 13.43 19.22
CA LEU A 339 12.65 13.84 19.09
C LEU A 339 12.41 15.31 19.50
N ASP A 340 13.40 16.00 20.08
CA ASP A 340 13.30 17.44 20.37
C ASP A 340 13.67 18.30 19.14
N TYR A 341 14.30 17.72 18.12
CA TYR A 341 14.45 18.38 16.82
C TYR A 341 13.13 18.39 16.04
N GLN A 342 12.76 19.58 15.55
CA GLN A 342 11.51 19.78 14.80
C GLN A 342 11.41 18.89 13.56
N GLU A 343 12.52 18.67 12.84
CA GLU A 343 12.52 17.76 11.69
C GLU A 343 12.23 16.31 12.11
N HIS A 344 12.74 15.88 13.26
CA HIS A 344 12.45 14.55 13.80
C HIS A 344 10.97 14.40 14.21
N GLN A 345 10.35 15.48 14.68
CA GLN A 345 8.92 15.55 14.92
C GLN A 345 8.12 15.51 13.61
N ARG A 346 8.52 16.29 12.59
CA ARG A 346 7.87 16.35 11.26
C ARG A 346 7.83 15.01 10.55
N ARG A 347 8.85 14.18 10.70
CA ARG A 347 8.89 12.85 10.09
C ARG A 347 8.07 11.78 10.85
N LEU A 348 7.93 11.85 12.18
CA LEU A 348 7.29 10.78 12.97
C LEU A 348 5.86 11.10 13.43
N LEU A 349 5.61 12.32 13.91
CA LEU A 349 4.33 12.65 14.55
C LEU A 349 3.16 12.75 13.56
N PRO A 350 3.34 13.21 12.30
CA PRO A 350 2.31 13.07 11.27
C PRO A 350 1.93 11.62 10.98
N LEU A 351 2.89 10.70 10.92
CA LEU A 351 2.63 9.27 10.73
C LEU A 351 1.89 8.67 11.92
N LEU A 352 2.20 9.14 13.14
CA LEU A 352 1.44 8.81 14.33
C LEU A 352 -0.01 9.28 14.20
N ALA A 353 -0.24 10.52 13.75
CA ALA A 353 -1.59 11.04 13.54
C ALA A 353 -2.39 10.25 12.50
N GLU A 354 -1.74 9.91 11.38
CA GLU A 354 -2.31 9.06 10.32
C GLU A 354 -2.64 7.66 10.87
N THR A 355 -1.77 7.07 11.70
CA THR A 355 -2.01 5.75 12.31
C THR A 355 -3.25 5.73 13.19
N TYR A 356 -3.51 6.79 13.96
CA TYR A 356 -4.76 6.91 14.72
C TYR A 356 -5.98 7.07 13.81
N ALA A 357 -5.87 7.84 12.73
CA ALA A 357 -6.96 8.00 11.76
C ALA A 357 -7.31 6.67 11.08
N MET A 358 -6.29 5.91 10.67
CA MET A 358 -6.44 4.57 10.10
C MET A 358 -7.02 3.59 11.10
N ASP A 359 -6.57 3.60 12.36
CA ASP A 359 -7.12 2.71 13.39
C ASP A 359 -8.61 2.92 13.60
N PHE A 360 -9.07 4.17 13.74
CA PHE A 360 -10.49 4.44 13.91
C PHE A 360 -11.31 4.10 12.67
N ALA A 361 -10.78 4.35 11.46
CA ALA A 361 -11.44 3.94 10.22
C ALA A 361 -11.53 2.42 10.10
N HIS A 362 -10.47 1.72 10.46
CA HIS A 362 -10.41 0.25 10.48
C HIS A 362 -11.44 -0.33 11.46
N GLN A 363 -11.58 0.24 12.66
CA GLN A 363 -12.58 -0.22 13.63
C GLN A 363 -14.03 -0.10 13.10
N GLU A 364 -14.33 0.97 12.34
CA GLU A 364 -15.63 1.10 11.67
C GLU A 364 -15.79 0.09 10.53
N LEU A 365 -14.74 -0.14 9.73
CA LEU A 365 -14.73 -1.16 8.68
C LEU A 365 -14.95 -2.57 9.25
N LEU A 366 -14.26 -2.92 10.32
CA LEU A 366 -14.34 -4.22 10.97
C LEU A 366 -15.73 -4.44 11.59
N ALA A 367 -16.33 -3.40 12.18
CA ALA A 367 -17.73 -3.44 12.63
C ALA A 367 -18.70 -3.73 11.48
N LYS A 368 -18.54 -3.08 10.33
CA LYS A 368 -19.38 -3.34 9.15
C LYS A 368 -19.16 -4.74 8.57
N TYR A 369 -17.90 -5.20 8.52
CA TYR A 369 -17.58 -6.57 8.12
C TYR A 369 -18.31 -7.60 9.00
N ASP A 370 -18.23 -7.44 10.33
CA ASP A 370 -18.90 -8.33 11.26
C ASP A 370 -20.42 -8.28 11.10
N ASP A 371 -21.03 -7.10 10.93
CA ASP A 371 -22.47 -6.98 10.70
C ASP A 371 -22.94 -7.71 9.43
N VAL A 372 -22.16 -7.65 8.33
CA VAL A 372 -22.47 -8.37 7.08
C VAL A 372 -22.29 -9.89 7.25
N PHE A 373 -21.15 -10.33 7.76
CA PHE A 373 -20.80 -11.76 7.80
C PHE A 373 -21.42 -12.53 8.97
N SER A 374 -21.90 -11.85 10.01
CA SER A 374 -22.75 -12.46 11.05
C SER A 374 -24.24 -12.54 10.64
N GLY A 375 -24.61 -11.97 9.48
CA GLY A 375 -25.99 -11.96 8.99
C GLY A 375 -26.86 -10.83 9.53
N ARG A 376 -26.36 -9.96 10.43
CA ARG A 376 -27.16 -8.86 11.03
C ARG A 376 -27.55 -7.78 10.01
N ARG A 377 -26.70 -7.52 9.02
CA ARG A 377 -26.93 -6.58 7.91
C ARG A 377 -26.45 -7.17 6.58
N ASP A 378 -26.83 -8.42 6.30
CA ASP A 378 -26.50 -9.07 5.04
C ASP A 378 -27.44 -8.62 3.91
N THR A 379 -27.24 -7.38 3.44
CA THR A 379 -27.95 -6.80 2.30
C THR A 379 -27.01 -6.58 1.12
N ASP A 380 -27.54 -6.52 -0.10
CA ASP A 380 -26.75 -6.21 -1.30
C ASP A 380 -26.04 -4.86 -1.18
N GLU A 381 -26.69 -3.86 -0.57
CA GLU A 381 -26.15 -2.50 -0.36
C GLU A 381 -24.99 -2.53 0.65
N ASP A 382 -25.19 -3.16 1.81
CA ASP A 382 -24.15 -3.26 2.83
C ASP A 382 -22.91 -4.04 2.35
N ARG A 383 -23.09 -5.07 1.51
CA ARG A 383 -21.98 -5.78 0.88
C ARG A 383 -21.19 -4.91 -0.08
N GLN A 384 -21.85 -4.14 -0.95
CA GLN A 384 -21.17 -3.24 -1.90
C GLN A 384 -20.41 -2.12 -1.18
N ASP A 385 -21.01 -1.55 -0.14
CA ASP A 385 -20.36 -0.55 0.69
C ASP A 385 -19.14 -1.13 1.40
N LEU A 386 -19.27 -2.33 1.99
CA LEU A 386 -18.16 -3.03 2.64
C LEU A 386 -17.01 -3.27 1.66
N GLU A 387 -17.30 -3.73 0.44
CA GLU A 387 -16.29 -3.93 -0.60
C GLU A 387 -15.57 -2.63 -0.96
N THR A 388 -16.31 -1.53 -1.10
CA THR A 388 -15.76 -0.21 -1.45
C THR A 388 -14.88 0.33 -0.32
N LEU A 389 -15.34 0.26 0.92
CA LEU A 389 -14.59 0.69 2.10
C LEU A 389 -13.33 -0.16 2.30
N ALA A 390 -13.44 -1.49 2.19
CA ALA A 390 -12.30 -2.39 2.31
C ALA A 390 -11.25 -2.14 1.23
N ALA A 391 -11.67 -1.89 -0.02
CA ALA A 391 -10.76 -1.56 -1.12
C ALA A 391 -10.04 -0.22 -0.88
N ALA A 392 -10.77 0.81 -0.42
CA ALA A 392 -10.22 2.12 -0.11
C ALA A 392 -9.20 2.07 1.04
N LEU A 393 -9.60 1.50 2.17
CA LEU A 393 -8.79 1.53 3.40
C LEU A 393 -7.57 0.62 3.28
N LYS A 394 -7.72 -0.62 2.79
CA LYS A 394 -6.58 -1.53 2.55
C LYS A 394 -5.52 -0.89 1.67
N ALA A 395 -5.91 -0.21 0.59
CA ALA A 395 -4.96 0.42 -0.31
C ALA A 395 -4.13 1.51 0.40
N LEU A 396 -4.79 2.36 1.19
CA LEU A 396 -4.11 3.43 1.91
C LEU A 396 -3.25 2.90 3.06
N SER A 397 -3.78 2.01 3.90
CA SER A 397 -3.07 1.53 5.08
C SER A 397 -1.85 0.69 4.73
N THR A 398 -1.89 -0.15 3.69
CA THR A 398 -0.71 -0.94 3.30
C THR A 398 0.38 -0.09 2.66
N TRP A 399 0.05 0.94 1.89
CA TRP A 399 1.07 1.93 1.45
C TRP A 399 1.65 2.70 2.63
N SER A 400 0.79 3.15 3.55
CA SER A 400 1.20 3.85 4.77
C SER A 400 2.13 3.01 5.64
N ALA A 401 1.93 1.68 5.69
CA ALA A 401 2.81 0.77 6.40
C ALA A 401 4.25 0.74 5.86
N LEU A 402 4.43 0.72 4.54
CA LEU A 402 5.76 0.74 3.94
C LEU A 402 6.48 2.06 4.18
N ASP A 403 5.76 3.19 4.05
CA ASP A 403 6.28 4.53 4.29
C ASP A 403 6.64 4.72 5.77
N THR A 404 5.79 4.24 6.68
CA THR A 404 6.00 4.33 8.13
C THR A 404 7.17 3.48 8.58
N LEU A 405 7.25 2.22 8.16
CA LEU A 405 8.38 1.34 8.49
C LEU A 405 9.70 1.90 7.95
N GLN A 406 9.72 2.41 6.73
CA GLN A 406 10.91 3.05 6.15
C GLN A 406 11.32 4.28 6.94
N THR A 407 10.38 5.15 7.27
CA THR A 407 10.64 6.38 8.01
C THR A 407 11.09 6.09 9.43
N CYS A 408 10.50 5.11 10.11
CA CYS A 408 10.90 4.66 11.44
C CYS A 408 12.32 4.06 11.43
N ARG A 409 12.63 3.23 10.43
CA ARG A 409 13.97 2.65 10.21
C ARG A 409 15.04 3.75 10.10
N GLU A 410 14.79 4.74 9.27
CA GLU A 410 15.70 5.88 9.09
C GLU A 410 15.79 6.76 10.33
N ALA A 411 14.70 6.89 11.11
CA ALA A 411 14.66 7.71 12.32
C ALA A 411 15.55 7.11 13.41
N CYS A 412 15.67 5.78 13.40
CA CYS A 412 16.54 5.03 14.30
C CYS A 412 18.00 4.96 13.83
N GLY A 413 18.36 5.58 12.70
CA GLY A 413 19.71 5.58 12.14
C GLY A 413 20.27 4.16 11.93
N GLY A 414 21.54 3.96 12.26
CA GLY A 414 22.19 2.64 12.12
C GLY A 414 21.52 1.55 12.97
N ALA A 415 20.96 1.88 14.13
CA ALA A 415 20.27 0.91 14.97
C ALA A 415 18.99 0.39 14.29
N GLY A 416 18.28 1.25 13.55
CA GLY A 416 17.11 0.86 12.76
C GLY A 416 17.41 -0.12 11.63
N PHE A 417 18.66 -0.20 11.16
CA PHE A 417 19.07 -1.13 10.11
C PHE A 417 19.28 -2.56 10.62
N MET A 418 19.48 -2.74 11.93
CA MET A 418 19.74 -4.05 12.53
C MET A 418 18.47 -4.87 12.66
N THR A 419 18.46 -6.11 12.15
CA THR A 419 17.30 -7.02 12.18
C THR A 419 16.77 -7.31 13.58
N LYS A 420 17.63 -7.28 14.61
CA LYS A 420 17.21 -7.36 16.03
C LYS A 420 16.24 -6.26 16.48
N ASN A 421 16.09 -5.18 15.71
CA ASN A 421 15.13 -4.11 15.95
C ASN A 421 13.91 -4.18 15.02
N ARG A 422 13.82 -5.23 14.19
CA ARG A 422 12.67 -5.67 13.37
C ARG A 422 12.14 -4.73 12.29
N LEU A 423 12.50 -3.45 12.29
CA LEU A 423 12.00 -2.47 11.31
C LEU A 423 12.30 -2.88 9.86
N THR A 424 13.49 -3.45 9.59
CA THR A 424 13.86 -3.92 8.25
C THR A 424 13.10 -5.19 7.85
N SER A 425 13.06 -6.19 8.73
CA SER A 425 12.38 -7.47 8.48
C SER A 425 10.88 -7.27 8.26
N LEU A 426 10.21 -6.51 9.14
CA LEU A 426 8.79 -6.17 8.98
C LEU A 426 8.54 -5.45 7.65
N ARG A 427 9.38 -4.50 7.26
CA ARG A 427 9.23 -3.81 5.97
C ARG A 427 9.30 -4.79 4.79
N HIS A 428 10.23 -5.74 4.82
CA HIS A 428 10.36 -6.73 3.76
C HIS A 428 9.14 -7.67 3.69
N ASP A 429 8.63 -8.09 4.85
CA ASP A 429 7.46 -8.97 4.91
C ASP A 429 6.17 -8.29 4.45
N LEU A 430 6.00 -6.99 4.77
CA LEU A 430 4.80 -6.24 4.41
C LEU A 430 4.76 -5.75 2.96
N ASP A 431 5.88 -5.78 2.23
CA ASP A 431 5.98 -5.21 0.87
C ASP A 431 4.87 -5.74 -0.07
N VAL A 432 4.63 -7.04 -0.03
CA VAL A 432 3.60 -7.72 -0.84
C VAL A 432 2.17 -7.35 -0.45
N TYR A 433 1.94 -6.72 0.71
CA TYR A 433 0.59 -6.34 1.16
C TYR A 433 -0.05 -5.29 0.25
N THR A 434 0.76 -4.55 -0.51
CA THR A 434 0.31 -3.60 -1.52
C THR A 434 -0.15 -4.25 -2.83
N THR A 435 0.11 -5.55 -3.01
CA THR A 435 -0.11 -6.27 -4.26
C THR A 435 -1.18 -7.35 -4.16
N PHE A 436 -1.11 -8.24 -3.17
CA PHE A 436 -2.10 -9.30 -3.03
C PHE A 436 -3.44 -8.79 -2.49
N GLU A 437 -4.49 -9.62 -2.54
CA GLU A 437 -5.88 -9.24 -2.21
C GLU A 437 -6.42 -8.06 -3.05
N GLY A 438 -5.80 -7.85 -4.22
CA GLY A 438 -6.04 -6.73 -5.13
C GLY A 438 -4.91 -5.72 -5.07
N ASP A 439 -4.32 -5.43 -6.23
CA ASP A 439 -3.36 -4.34 -6.41
C ASP A 439 -3.98 -3.03 -5.93
N ASN A 440 -3.24 -2.27 -5.13
CA ASN A 440 -3.75 -1.04 -4.50
C ASN A 440 -4.26 -0.01 -5.53
N THR A 441 -3.66 0.08 -6.71
CA THR A 441 -4.10 1.02 -7.76
C THR A 441 -5.41 0.56 -8.41
N VAL A 442 -5.51 -0.74 -8.70
CA VAL A 442 -6.73 -1.37 -9.21
C VAL A 442 -7.88 -1.26 -8.20
N LEU A 443 -7.60 -1.45 -6.91
CA LEU A 443 -8.59 -1.27 -5.84
C LEU A 443 -9.12 0.17 -5.80
N LEU A 444 -8.24 1.18 -5.86
CA LEU A 444 -8.69 2.58 -5.92
C LEU A 444 -9.49 2.88 -7.21
N GLN A 445 -9.22 2.18 -8.31
CA GLN A 445 -10.06 2.31 -9.50
C GLN A 445 -11.48 1.76 -9.28
N LEU A 446 -11.65 0.69 -8.49
CA LEU A 446 -12.99 0.19 -8.11
C LEU A 446 -13.74 1.24 -7.28
N VAL A 447 -13.06 1.84 -6.30
CA VAL A 447 -13.62 2.93 -5.49
C VAL A 447 -14.03 4.11 -6.37
N ALA A 448 -13.17 4.53 -7.30
CA ALA A 448 -13.47 5.65 -8.20
C ALA A 448 -14.70 5.38 -9.08
N LYS A 449 -14.87 4.14 -9.56
CA LYS A 449 -16.06 3.74 -10.33
C LYS A 449 -17.34 3.83 -9.50
N ARG A 450 -17.30 3.43 -8.23
CA ARG A 450 -18.44 3.59 -7.30
C ARG A 450 -18.78 5.06 -7.09
N LEU A 451 -17.79 5.91 -6.81
CA LEU A 451 -18.00 7.35 -6.64
C LEU A 451 -18.64 8.01 -7.86
N LEU A 452 -18.25 7.61 -9.08
CA LEU A 452 -18.87 8.10 -10.30
C LEU A 452 -20.31 7.61 -10.48
N ALA A 453 -20.61 6.38 -10.09
CA ALA A 453 -21.97 5.84 -10.14
C ALA A 453 -22.87 6.59 -9.16
N ASP A 454 -22.43 6.77 -7.92
CA ASP A 454 -23.15 7.52 -6.89
C ASP A 454 -23.41 8.96 -7.34
N TRP A 455 -22.41 9.63 -7.91
CA TRP A 455 -22.57 10.98 -8.48
C TRP A 455 -23.60 11.02 -9.63
N ALA A 456 -23.57 10.02 -10.51
CA ALA A 456 -24.53 9.94 -11.62
C ALA A 456 -25.96 9.70 -11.11
N ASP A 457 -26.13 8.92 -10.04
CA ASP A 457 -27.42 8.67 -9.41
C ASP A 457 -27.94 9.89 -8.67
N GLU A 458 -27.10 10.61 -7.92
CA GLU A 458 -27.47 11.88 -7.28
C GLU A 458 -28.05 12.88 -8.31
N LEU A 459 -27.41 13.03 -9.47
CA LEU A 459 -27.88 13.93 -10.52
C LEU A 459 -29.24 13.56 -11.13
N LYS A 460 -29.64 12.29 -11.10
CA LYS A 460 -30.99 11.86 -11.57
C LYS A 460 -32.09 12.36 -10.62
N HIS A 461 -31.75 12.60 -9.36
CA HIS A 461 -32.68 13.01 -8.31
C HIS A 461 -32.69 14.52 -8.04
N VAL A 462 -31.82 15.30 -8.70
CA VAL A 462 -31.80 16.76 -8.57
C VAL A 462 -32.85 17.41 -9.48
N ASP A 463 -33.73 18.21 -8.87
CA ASP A 463 -34.79 18.97 -9.52
C ASP A 463 -34.27 19.82 -10.71
N VAL A 464 -35.02 19.89 -11.82
CA VAL A 464 -34.58 20.57 -13.06
C VAL A 464 -34.17 22.03 -12.80
N GLY A 465 -34.84 22.72 -11.87
CA GLY A 465 -34.50 24.09 -11.45
C GLY A 465 -33.26 24.22 -10.56
N VAL A 466 -32.80 23.14 -9.93
CA VAL A 466 -31.54 23.08 -9.18
C VAL A 466 -30.39 22.72 -10.13
N MET A 467 -30.61 21.80 -11.07
CA MET A 467 -29.67 21.52 -12.16
C MET A 467 -29.44 22.73 -13.07
N ALA A 468 -30.50 23.49 -13.39
CA ALA A 468 -30.36 24.73 -14.15
C ALA A 468 -29.55 25.80 -13.39
N ARG A 469 -29.68 25.88 -12.05
CA ARG A 469 -28.84 26.76 -11.21
C ARG A 469 -27.41 26.28 -11.06
N TYR A 470 -27.19 24.96 -11.02
CA TYR A 470 -25.86 24.35 -11.00
C TYR A 470 -25.11 24.60 -12.32
N VAL A 471 -25.77 24.35 -13.45
CA VAL A 471 -25.24 24.62 -14.80
C VAL A 471 -25.05 26.13 -15.04
N ALA A 472 -25.97 26.99 -14.58
CA ALA A 472 -25.81 28.44 -14.65
C ALA A 472 -24.69 28.97 -13.73
N GLY A 473 -24.49 28.34 -12.57
CA GLY A 473 -23.38 28.62 -11.63
C GLY A 473 -22.01 28.24 -12.19
N ARG A 474 -21.97 27.25 -13.10
CA ARG A 474 -20.78 26.77 -13.83
C ARG A 474 -20.48 27.56 -15.10
N ALA A 475 -21.50 27.99 -15.85
CA ALA A 475 -21.33 28.89 -17.00
C ALA A 475 -20.75 30.26 -16.59
N THR A 476 -21.02 30.68 -15.35
CA THR A 476 -20.34 31.82 -14.71
C THR A 476 -18.96 31.46 -14.17
N GLU A 477 -18.64 30.20 -13.88
CA GLU A 477 -17.37 29.75 -13.30
C GLU A 477 -16.20 29.75 -14.30
N ALA A 478 -16.48 29.63 -15.60
CA ALA A 478 -15.49 29.88 -16.66
C ALA A 478 -15.06 31.37 -16.76
N THR A 479 -15.81 32.29 -16.13
CA THR A 479 -15.47 33.72 -16.02
C THR A 479 -15.27 34.21 -14.57
N TYR A 480 -15.60 33.40 -13.57
CA TYR A 480 -15.57 33.77 -12.15
C TYR A 480 -15.15 32.57 -11.29
N HIS A 481 -13.86 32.51 -10.92
CA HIS A 481 -13.30 31.74 -9.79
C HIS A 481 -13.87 32.22 -8.40
N ARG A 482 -15.18 32.48 -8.29
CA ARG A 482 -15.77 33.29 -7.20
C ARG A 482 -17.13 32.82 -6.67
N SER A 483 -17.74 31.75 -7.18
CA SER A 483 -19.08 31.31 -6.73
C SER A 483 -19.04 30.35 -5.53
N GLY A 484 -18.04 29.47 -5.42
CA GLY A 484 -17.79 28.67 -4.20
C GLY A 484 -17.53 29.53 -2.94
N LEU A 485 -17.12 30.78 -3.16
CA LEU A 485 -16.94 31.81 -2.14
C LEU A 485 -18.25 32.35 -1.55
N ARG A 486 -19.44 32.04 -2.06
CA ARG A 486 -20.68 32.65 -1.53
C ARG A 486 -21.27 31.91 -0.31
N LYS A 487 -21.08 30.58 -0.20
CA LYS A 487 -21.41 29.81 1.01
C LYS A 487 -20.31 29.92 2.08
N LEU A 488 -19.05 29.89 1.68
CA LEU A 488 -17.91 30.11 2.58
C LEU A 488 -17.80 31.58 3.00
N GLY A 489 -18.01 32.54 2.10
CA GLY A 489 -17.85 33.98 2.36
C GLY A 489 -18.88 34.58 3.32
N GLN A 490 -19.98 33.88 3.62
CA GLN A 490 -20.91 34.31 4.67
C GLN A 490 -20.46 33.85 6.08
N ALA A 491 -19.65 32.79 6.17
CA ALA A 491 -18.95 32.36 7.39
C ALA A 491 -17.57 33.01 7.55
N PHE A 492 -16.95 33.44 6.45
CA PHE A 492 -15.56 33.92 6.38
C PHE A 492 -15.43 35.38 5.90
N ARG A 493 -16.32 36.29 6.33
CA ARG A 493 -16.14 37.72 6.05
C ARG A 493 -14.86 38.25 6.71
N ASP A 494 -14.03 38.87 5.89
CA ASP A 494 -12.75 39.50 6.20
C ASP A 494 -12.75 40.34 7.48
N THR A 495 -11.90 39.96 8.44
CA THR A 495 -11.28 40.88 9.39
C THR A 495 -9.78 40.63 9.38
N GLY A 496 -8.98 41.68 9.18
CA GLY A 496 -7.58 41.66 8.74
C GLY A 496 -6.50 41.08 9.68
N ASP A 497 -6.82 40.08 10.51
CA ASP A 497 -5.92 39.49 11.50
C ASP A 497 -5.43 38.08 11.09
N VAL A 498 -4.11 37.90 10.99
CA VAL A 498 -3.44 36.60 10.65
C VAL A 498 -3.91 35.50 11.60
N ARG A 499 -4.02 35.79 12.91
CA ARG A 499 -4.37 34.81 13.93
C ARG A 499 -5.77 34.23 13.73
N ARG A 500 -6.73 35.06 13.30
CA ARG A 500 -8.12 34.66 13.07
C ARG A 500 -8.27 33.83 11.78
N SER A 501 -7.44 34.12 10.76
CA SER A 501 -7.40 33.36 9.50
C SER A 501 -6.77 31.97 9.60
N VAL A 502 -5.89 31.75 10.59
CA VAL A 502 -5.29 30.44 10.90
C VAL A 502 -6.22 29.61 11.78
N ASN A 503 -6.91 30.23 12.75
CA ASN A 503 -7.91 29.53 13.56
C ASN A 503 -9.05 28.95 12.70
N ALA A 504 -9.42 29.64 11.63
CA ALA A 504 -10.37 29.15 10.63
C ALA A 504 -9.98 27.79 9.99
N LEU A 505 -8.70 27.47 9.81
CA LEU A 505 -8.27 26.17 9.26
C LEU A 505 -8.25 25.04 10.31
N ARG A 506 -8.33 25.39 11.59
CA ARG A 506 -8.36 24.42 12.70
C ARG A 506 -9.75 23.91 12.99
N GLU A 507 -10.76 24.70 12.63
CA GLU A 507 -12.15 24.35 12.89
C GLU A 507 -12.49 23.04 12.19
N GLU A 508 -13.12 22.13 12.94
CA GLU A 508 -13.57 20.81 12.44
C GLU A 508 -14.38 20.96 11.15
N SER A 509 -15.35 21.88 11.15
CA SER A 509 -16.20 22.19 9.99
C SER A 509 -15.42 22.70 8.79
N ALA A 510 -14.37 23.49 9.00
CA ALA A 510 -13.57 24.04 7.92
C ALA A 510 -12.63 23.00 7.28
N GLN A 511 -12.01 22.14 8.10
CA GLN A 511 -11.21 21.01 7.59
C GLN A 511 -12.10 20.04 6.81
N HIS A 512 -13.25 19.66 7.38
CA HIS A 512 -14.21 18.79 6.70
C HIS A 512 -14.65 19.38 5.37
N ALA A 513 -15.05 20.66 5.35
CA ALA A 513 -15.48 21.33 4.13
C ALA A 513 -14.39 21.36 3.05
N LEU A 514 -13.12 21.61 3.40
CA LEU A 514 -12.01 21.60 2.44
C LEU A 514 -11.75 20.20 1.87
N LEU A 515 -11.69 19.18 2.74
CA LEU A 515 -11.44 17.80 2.32
C LEU A 515 -12.60 17.26 1.47
N ALA A 516 -13.85 17.50 1.88
CA ALA A 516 -15.05 17.09 1.16
C ALA A 516 -15.21 17.82 -0.19
N ASP A 517 -15.02 19.15 -0.24
CA ASP A 517 -15.07 19.93 -1.49
C ASP A 517 -14.02 19.44 -2.49
N ARG A 518 -12.84 19.04 -2.01
CA ARG A 518 -11.81 18.45 -2.86
C ARG A 518 -12.28 17.15 -3.51
N VAL A 519 -12.83 16.23 -2.73
CA VAL A 519 -13.37 14.96 -3.26
C VAL A 519 -14.47 15.24 -4.29
N GLN A 520 -15.46 16.05 -3.92
CA GLN A 520 -16.61 16.37 -4.78
C GLN A 520 -16.17 17.03 -6.09
N THR A 521 -15.24 17.98 -6.02
CA THR A 521 -14.71 18.66 -7.21
C THR A 521 -13.98 17.68 -8.13
N MET A 522 -13.11 16.83 -7.57
CA MET A 522 -12.36 15.84 -8.36
C MET A 522 -13.29 14.82 -9.03
N VAL A 523 -14.30 14.32 -8.31
CA VAL A 523 -15.30 13.39 -8.88
C VAL A 523 -16.10 14.07 -9.99
N ALA A 524 -16.59 15.30 -9.76
CA ALA A 524 -17.38 16.03 -10.75
C ALA A 524 -16.59 16.33 -12.03
N GLU A 525 -15.33 16.74 -11.92
CA GLU A 525 -14.46 16.97 -13.09
C GLU A 525 -14.23 15.69 -13.90
N VAL A 526 -13.98 14.58 -13.23
CA VAL A 526 -13.79 13.29 -13.90
C VAL A 526 -15.09 12.84 -14.58
N ALA A 527 -16.22 12.98 -13.89
CA ALA A 527 -17.52 12.61 -14.45
C ALA A 527 -17.87 13.46 -15.68
N GLU A 528 -17.55 14.75 -15.67
CA GLU A 528 -17.72 15.63 -16.84
C GLU A 528 -16.81 15.23 -18.00
N ASN A 529 -15.54 14.94 -17.74
CA ASN A 529 -14.60 14.47 -18.77
C ASN A 529 -15.05 13.15 -19.39
N LEU A 530 -15.67 12.27 -18.60
CA LEU A 530 -16.17 10.97 -19.05
C LEU A 530 -17.59 10.99 -19.60
N ARG A 531 -18.31 12.12 -19.51
CA ARG A 531 -19.69 12.26 -20.04
C ARG A 531 -19.82 11.85 -21.52
N PRO A 532 -18.86 12.13 -22.41
CA PRO A 532 -18.95 11.70 -23.81
C PRO A 532 -18.93 10.18 -24.01
N THR A 533 -18.34 9.41 -23.07
CA THR A 533 -18.11 7.95 -23.25
C THR A 533 -19.39 7.17 -23.56
N ALA A 534 -20.55 7.60 -23.05
CA ALA A 534 -21.84 6.99 -23.31
C ALA A 534 -22.28 7.01 -24.79
N ARG A 535 -21.67 7.88 -25.62
CA ARG A 535 -21.98 8.05 -27.05
C ARG A 535 -20.83 7.66 -27.97
N LEU A 536 -19.67 7.34 -27.42
CA LEU A 536 -18.48 6.98 -28.19
C LEU A 536 -18.47 5.48 -28.52
N PRO A 537 -17.81 5.08 -29.62
CA PRO A 537 -17.44 3.69 -29.84
C PRO A 537 -16.64 3.13 -28.65
N ARG A 538 -16.73 1.81 -28.41
CA ARG A 538 -16.12 1.15 -27.24
C ARG A 538 -14.63 1.44 -27.09
N GLU A 539 -13.89 1.46 -28.20
CA GLU A 539 -12.45 1.74 -28.21
C GLU A 539 -12.14 3.19 -27.79
N GLU A 540 -12.83 4.16 -28.39
CA GLU A 540 -12.69 5.57 -28.05
C GLU A 540 -13.12 5.87 -26.60
N ALA A 541 -14.19 5.22 -26.12
CA ALA A 541 -14.63 5.32 -24.72
C ALA A 541 -13.55 4.77 -23.76
N ALA A 542 -12.89 3.67 -24.12
CA ALA A 542 -11.80 3.11 -23.33
C ALA A 542 -10.55 4.01 -23.34
N ALA A 543 -10.21 4.61 -24.48
CA ALA A 543 -9.11 5.57 -24.58
C ALA A 543 -9.37 6.80 -23.70
N LEU A 544 -10.58 7.38 -23.76
CA LEU A 544 -10.96 8.52 -22.93
C LEU A 544 -10.99 8.18 -21.43
N PHE A 545 -11.42 6.96 -21.07
CA PHE A 545 -11.32 6.47 -19.69
C PHE A 545 -9.86 6.41 -19.23
N ASN A 546 -8.98 5.87 -20.08
CA ASN A 546 -7.55 5.76 -19.80
C ASN A 546 -6.88 7.14 -19.61
N GLU A 547 -7.22 8.13 -20.43
CA GLU A 547 -6.75 9.52 -20.29
C GLU A 547 -7.12 10.15 -18.94
N ASN A 548 -8.18 9.68 -18.29
CA ASN A 548 -8.65 10.17 -16.99
C ASN A 548 -8.33 9.23 -15.81
N GLN A 549 -7.64 8.11 -16.05
CA GLN A 549 -7.39 7.08 -15.03
C GLN A 549 -6.60 7.62 -13.83
N HIS A 550 -5.60 8.47 -14.06
CA HIS A 550 -4.85 9.12 -12.98
C HIS A 550 -5.77 9.98 -12.07
N LYS A 551 -6.69 10.75 -12.66
CA LYS A 551 -7.63 11.61 -11.91
C LYS A 551 -8.63 10.78 -11.11
N LEU A 552 -9.10 9.67 -11.68
CA LEU A 552 -9.97 8.70 -11.00
C LEU A 552 -9.32 8.17 -9.71
N ILE A 553 -8.10 7.66 -9.84
CA ILE A 553 -7.34 7.11 -8.70
C ILE A 553 -7.07 8.19 -7.65
N ALA A 554 -6.74 9.41 -8.09
CA ALA A 554 -6.53 10.53 -7.18
C ALA A 554 -7.81 10.90 -6.40
N ALA A 555 -8.99 10.88 -7.05
CA ALA A 555 -10.27 11.16 -6.41
C ALA A 555 -10.63 10.09 -5.38
N ALA A 556 -10.44 8.81 -5.72
CA ALA A 556 -10.64 7.69 -4.79
C ALA A 556 -9.71 7.77 -3.57
N ARG A 557 -8.43 8.12 -3.76
CA ARG A 557 -7.50 8.35 -2.65
C ARG A 557 -7.99 9.48 -1.74
N ALA A 558 -8.37 10.63 -2.31
CA ALA A 558 -8.87 11.75 -1.54
C ALA A 558 -10.14 11.40 -0.74
N HIS A 559 -11.01 10.56 -1.30
CA HIS A 559 -12.18 10.04 -0.60
C HIS A 559 -11.80 9.15 0.58
N ALA A 560 -10.86 8.23 0.39
CA ALA A 560 -10.36 7.38 1.47
C ALA A 560 -9.68 8.19 2.61
N GLU A 561 -8.90 9.22 2.26
CA GLU A 561 -8.31 10.18 3.21
C GLU A 561 -9.39 10.93 4.02
N LEU A 562 -10.49 11.34 3.36
CA LEU A 562 -11.64 11.96 4.03
C LEU A 562 -12.33 10.99 5.01
N LEU A 563 -12.56 9.74 4.60
CA LEU A 563 -13.17 8.72 5.48
C LEU A 563 -12.36 8.51 6.75
N GLN A 564 -11.02 8.47 6.65
CA GLN A 564 -10.13 8.36 7.80
C GLN A 564 -10.24 9.58 8.73
N TRP A 565 -10.30 10.78 8.16
CA TRP A 565 -10.43 12.01 8.95
C TRP A 565 -11.78 12.06 9.68
N GLU A 566 -12.85 11.63 9.02
CA GLU A 566 -14.19 11.58 9.60
C GLU A 566 -14.29 10.53 10.71
N ALA A 567 -13.71 9.34 10.52
CA ALA A 567 -13.67 8.29 11.53
C ALA A 567 -12.92 8.75 12.79
N PHE A 568 -11.78 9.42 12.62
CA PHE A 568 -11.05 10.03 13.75
C PHE A 568 -11.91 11.09 14.46
N THR A 569 -12.58 11.95 13.70
CA THR A 569 -13.44 13.00 14.26
C THR A 569 -14.65 12.42 15.00
N ARG A 570 -15.26 11.34 14.52
CA ARG A 570 -16.32 10.61 15.25
C ARG A 570 -15.76 9.95 16.52
N ALA A 571 -14.58 9.34 16.46
CA ALA A 571 -13.94 8.72 17.62
C ALA A 571 -13.66 9.73 18.75
N LEU A 572 -13.24 10.96 18.42
CA LEU A 572 -13.02 12.04 19.38
C LEU A 572 -14.25 12.35 20.25
N ARG A 573 -15.46 12.18 19.71
CA ARG A 573 -16.72 12.43 20.44
C ARG A 573 -16.98 11.39 21.54
N ARG A 574 -16.33 10.23 21.46
CA ARG A 574 -16.40 9.14 22.46
C ARG A 574 -15.37 9.29 23.58
N VAL A 575 -14.41 10.20 23.46
CA VAL A 575 -13.36 10.41 24.47
C VAL A 575 -13.91 11.27 25.59
N GLU A 576 -14.07 10.73 26.79
CA GLU A 576 -14.65 11.47 27.93
C GLU A 576 -13.64 12.38 28.64
N ASP A 577 -12.41 11.91 28.83
CA ASP A 577 -11.35 12.66 29.50
C ASP A 577 -10.98 13.96 28.72
N PRO A 578 -11.11 15.14 29.33
CA PRO A 578 -10.85 16.41 28.65
C PRO A 578 -9.39 16.58 28.18
N GLY A 579 -8.43 16.02 28.91
CA GLY A 579 -7.00 16.09 28.55
C GLY A 579 -6.71 15.29 27.29
N THR A 580 -7.14 14.02 27.28
CA THR A 580 -7.05 13.09 26.15
C THR A 580 -7.76 13.64 24.92
N ARG A 581 -8.99 14.13 25.09
CA ARG A 581 -9.75 14.75 23.99
C ARG A 581 -9.00 15.94 23.39
N THR A 582 -8.35 16.74 24.23
CA THR A 582 -7.55 17.89 23.80
C THR A 582 -6.33 17.45 22.98
N VAL A 583 -5.56 16.48 23.47
CA VAL A 583 -4.37 15.96 22.77
C VAL A 583 -4.74 15.30 21.45
N LEU A 584 -5.78 14.45 21.45
CA LEU A 584 -6.26 13.80 20.23
C LEU A 584 -6.85 14.78 19.22
N THR A 585 -7.42 15.90 19.68
CA THR A 585 -7.85 16.98 18.77
C THR A 585 -6.65 17.58 18.04
N TRP A 586 -5.52 17.83 18.74
CA TRP A 586 -4.29 18.28 18.07
C TRP A 586 -3.76 17.23 17.10
N LEU A 587 -3.83 15.95 17.48
CA LEU A 587 -3.38 14.85 16.62
C LEU A 587 -4.24 14.75 15.35
N ARG A 588 -5.58 14.82 15.47
CA ARG A 588 -6.51 14.87 14.34
C ARG A 588 -6.30 16.10 13.46
N ASP A 589 -6.04 17.26 14.06
CA ASP A 589 -5.70 18.47 13.31
C ASP A 589 -4.40 18.30 12.52
N VAL A 590 -3.36 17.68 13.11
CA VAL A 590 -2.12 17.37 12.36
C VAL A 590 -2.44 16.51 11.15
N PHE A 591 -3.24 15.45 11.29
CA PHE A 591 -3.63 14.61 10.15
C PHE A 591 -4.34 15.42 9.06
N GLY A 592 -5.43 16.13 9.40
CA GLY A 592 -6.20 16.91 8.42
C GLY A 592 -5.40 18.02 7.75
N LEU A 593 -4.56 18.73 8.50
CA LEU A 593 -3.75 19.82 7.96
C LEU A 593 -2.58 19.32 7.12
N ARG A 594 -2.01 18.15 7.44
CA ARG A 594 -1.00 17.50 6.60
C ARG A 594 -1.58 17.04 5.27
N LEU A 595 -2.83 16.59 5.23
CA LEU A 595 -3.54 16.32 3.97
C LEU A 595 -3.72 17.60 3.14
N ILE A 596 -4.04 18.72 3.79
CA ILE A 596 -4.14 20.02 3.13
C ILE A 596 -2.77 20.50 2.62
N GLU A 597 -1.71 20.37 3.43
CA GLU A 597 -0.33 20.77 3.09
C GLU A 597 0.22 19.95 1.93
N LYS A 598 0.06 18.62 1.96
CA LYS A 598 0.44 17.69 0.89
C LYS A 598 -0.19 18.06 -0.46
N ASN A 599 -1.40 18.63 -0.43
CA ASN A 599 -2.17 18.97 -1.62
C ASN A 599 -2.35 20.49 -1.78
N LEU A 600 -1.48 21.30 -1.18
CA LEU A 600 -1.64 22.75 -1.10
C LEU A 600 -1.73 23.41 -2.47
N ALA A 601 -0.96 22.92 -3.45
CA ALA A 601 -1.02 23.41 -4.83
C ALA A 601 -2.45 23.33 -5.42
N TRP A 602 -3.16 22.22 -5.19
CA TRP A 602 -4.55 22.06 -5.61
C TRP A 602 -5.45 23.10 -4.92
N TYR A 603 -5.37 23.22 -3.59
CA TYR A 603 -6.20 24.18 -2.86
C TYR A 603 -5.96 25.64 -3.24
N LEU A 604 -4.73 26.00 -3.61
CA LEU A 604 -4.37 27.33 -4.12
C LEU A 604 -4.94 27.55 -5.53
N SER A 605 -4.75 26.60 -6.44
CA SER A 605 -5.22 26.69 -7.84
C SER A 605 -6.75 26.77 -7.96
N TYR A 606 -7.47 26.10 -7.06
CA TYR A 606 -8.95 26.13 -7.00
C TYR A 606 -9.50 27.26 -6.11
N GLY A 607 -8.62 28.14 -5.59
CA GLY A 607 -8.99 29.30 -4.79
C GLY A 607 -9.65 28.94 -3.44
N ARG A 608 -9.41 27.74 -2.91
CA ARG A 608 -9.97 27.25 -1.64
C ARG A 608 -9.13 27.67 -0.43
N VAL A 609 -7.83 27.83 -0.64
CA VAL A 609 -6.90 28.39 0.34
C VAL A 609 -6.20 29.58 -0.31
N SER A 610 -6.03 30.68 0.43
CA SER A 610 -5.29 31.85 -0.06
C SER A 610 -3.78 31.65 0.09
N MET A 611 -2.96 32.29 -0.76
CA MET A 611 -1.49 32.27 -0.66
C MET A 611 -0.97 32.67 0.74
N ARG A 612 -1.68 33.57 1.43
CA ARG A 612 -1.32 33.97 2.80
C ARG A 612 -1.57 32.83 3.80
N ARG A 613 -2.72 32.16 3.71
CA ARG A 613 -3.06 31.02 4.59
C ARG A 613 -2.17 29.81 4.31
N GLY A 614 -1.91 29.53 3.03
CA GLY A 614 -0.99 28.46 2.61
C GLY A 614 0.40 28.63 3.21
N ARG A 615 1.00 29.83 3.15
CA ARG A 615 2.31 30.10 3.77
C ARG A 615 2.36 29.93 5.29
N SER A 616 1.22 30.10 5.97
CA SER A 616 1.14 29.95 7.43
C SER A 616 0.85 28.52 7.90
N LEU A 617 0.55 27.60 6.97
CA LEU A 617 0.17 26.22 7.29
C LEU A 617 1.34 25.47 7.94
N ASP A 618 2.52 25.57 7.34
CA ASP A 618 3.74 24.91 7.80
C ASP A 618 4.06 25.28 9.26
N GLU A 619 4.11 26.58 9.57
CA GLU A 619 4.35 27.06 10.92
C GLU A 619 3.29 26.59 11.93
N TYR A 620 2.04 26.42 11.47
CA TYR A 620 0.96 25.97 12.34
C TYR A 620 1.08 24.48 12.65
N VAL A 621 1.35 23.65 11.64
CA VAL A 621 1.66 22.24 11.82
C VAL A 621 2.85 22.11 12.78
N ASP A 622 3.93 22.85 12.55
CA ASP A 622 5.12 22.86 13.41
C ASP A 622 4.84 23.18 14.88
N ARG A 623 3.96 24.15 15.15
CA ARG A 623 3.53 24.47 16.52
C ARG A 623 2.70 23.34 17.15
N LEU A 624 1.85 22.66 16.37
CA LEU A 624 1.13 21.49 16.86
C LEU A 624 2.07 20.32 17.15
N LEU A 625 3.06 20.08 16.29
CA LEU A 625 4.05 19.02 16.50
C LEU A 625 4.84 19.26 17.79
N ALA A 626 5.32 20.48 18.01
CA ALA A 626 5.99 20.86 19.25
C ALA A 626 5.08 20.71 20.48
N ARG A 627 3.76 20.92 20.32
CA ARG A 627 2.77 20.74 21.38
C ARG A 627 2.44 19.27 21.65
N LEU A 628 2.50 18.42 20.64
CA LEU A 628 2.29 16.97 20.75
C LEU A 628 3.51 16.24 21.29
N ARG A 629 4.72 16.78 21.08
CA ARG A 629 5.98 16.18 21.51
C ARG A 629 5.99 15.65 22.95
N PRO A 630 5.50 16.38 23.98
CA PRO A 630 5.45 15.88 25.35
C PRO A 630 4.55 14.66 25.54
N HIS A 631 3.56 14.45 24.66
CA HIS A 631 2.58 13.37 24.73
C HIS A 631 2.92 12.18 23.82
N ALA A 632 4.01 12.26 23.05
CA ALA A 632 4.34 11.24 22.06
C ALA A 632 4.51 9.84 22.68
N LEU A 633 5.12 9.75 23.87
CA LEU A 633 5.29 8.50 24.60
C LEU A 633 3.95 7.95 25.12
N ASP A 634 3.06 8.81 25.63
CA ASP A 634 1.73 8.41 26.11
C ASP A 634 0.86 7.88 24.96
N LEU A 635 0.92 8.54 23.79
CA LEU A 635 0.20 8.11 22.59
C LEU A 635 0.66 6.72 22.12
N VAL A 636 1.97 6.48 22.01
CA VAL A 636 2.44 5.12 21.64
C VAL A 636 2.23 4.09 22.75
N ALA A 637 2.21 4.51 24.03
CA ALA A 637 1.87 3.62 25.14
C ALA A 637 0.41 3.16 25.07
N ALA A 638 -0.51 4.02 24.61
CA ALA A 638 -1.92 3.67 24.44
C ALA A 638 -2.18 2.57 23.40
N PHE A 639 -1.21 2.26 22.52
CA PHE A 639 -1.33 1.08 21.66
C PHE A 639 -1.32 -0.25 22.43
N GLY A 640 -0.85 -0.26 23.68
CA GLY A 640 -0.84 -1.45 24.53
C GLY A 640 0.13 -2.54 24.04
N LEU A 641 1.26 -2.14 23.43
CA LEU A 641 2.30 -3.05 22.97
C LEU A 641 3.43 -3.17 24.00
N GLU A 642 3.52 -4.34 24.63
CA GLU A 642 4.61 -4.69 25.53
C GLU A 642 5.92 -4.98 24.79
N GLN A 643 7.04 -5.01 25.53
CA GLN A 643 8.36 -5.28 24.95
C GLN A 643 8.44 -6.65 24.28
N GLY A 644 7.73 -7.66 24.77
CA GLY A 644 7.64 -9.00 24.15
C GLY A 644 6.95 -8.99 22.78
N HIS A 645 6.09 -8.00 22.50
CA HIS A 645 5.48 -7.81 21.18
C HIS A 645 6.41 -7.04 20.24
N LEU A 646 7.09 -6.01 20.75
CA LEU A 646 7.98 -5.17 19.96
C LEU A 646 9.25 -5.91 19.56
N ARG A 647 9.87 -6.64 20.50
CA ARG A 647 11.12 -7.40 20.34
C ARG A 647 12.21 -6.60 19.64
N ALA A 648 12.29 -5.31 19.96
CA ALA A 648 13.30 -4.40 19.48
C ALA A 648 14.12 -3.91 20.67
N GLU A 649 15.41 -4.21 20.69
CA GLU A 649 16.31 -3.84 21.79
C GLU A 649 16.26 -2.33 22.07
N ILE A 650 16.20 -1.52 21.01
CA ILE A 650 16.15 -0.05 21.13
C ILE A 650 14.86 0.52 21.72
N ALA A 651 13.84 -0.31 21.97
CA ALA A 651 12.58 0.09 22.60
C ALA A 651 12.49 -0.26 24.10
N THR A 652 13.57 -0.80 24.68
CA THR A 652 13.64 -1.30 26.07
C THR A 652 13.96 -0.22 27.12
N GLY A 653 14.43 0.95 26.70
CA GLY A 653 15.08 1.92 27.60
C GLY A 653 16.61 1.80 27.69
N VAL A 654 17.21 0.82 26.99
CA VAL A 654 18.68 0.66 26.97
C VAL A 654 19.40 1.87 26.39
N GLU A 655 18.77 2.62 25.48
CA GLU A 655 19.40 3.79 24.89
C GLU A 655 19.51 4.91 25.92
N ALA A 656 18.47 5.13 26.74
CA ALA A 656 18.55 6.07 27.85
C ALA A 656 19.72 5.76 28.80
N GLN A 657 19.93 4.49 29.13
CA GLN A 657 21.05 4.04 29.98
C GLN A 657 22.41 4.35 29.34
N ARG A 658 22.58 4.03 28.05
CA ARG A 658 23.82 4.35 27.29
C ARG A 658 24.09 5.85 27.27
N GLN A 659 23.05 6.66 27.10
CA GLN A 659 23.17 8.13 27.06
C GLN A 659 23.52 8.70 28.44
N GLU A 660 22.96 8.15 29.52
CA GLU A 660 23.30 8.56 30.88
C GLU A 660 24.71 8.14 31.28
N GLU A 661 25.15 6.94 30.90
CA GLU A 661 26.52 6.46 31.08
C GLU A 661 27.53 7.39 30.41
N ALA A 662 27.30 7.72 29.13
CA ALA A 662 28.14 8.66 28.38
C ALA A 662 28.16 10.04 29.04
N ALA A 663 27.00 10.57 29.43
CA ALA A 663 26.91 11.86 30.12
C ALA A 663 27.64 11.85 31.47
N ALA A 664 27.57 10.76 32.23
CA ALA A 664 28.29 10.61 33.50
C ALA A 664 29.81 10.52 33.29
N HIS A 665 30.27 9.76 32.28
CA HIS A 665 31.67 9.68 31.90
C HIS A 665 32.24 11.07 31.57
N TYR A 666 31.61 11.81 30.64
CA TYR A 666 32.10 13.12 30.24
C TYR A 666 32.00 14.18 31.36
N ARG A 667 31.01 14.06 32.27
CA ARG A 667 30.97 14.91 33.47
C ARG A 667 32.18 14.66 34.37
N ARG A 668 32.51 13.39 34.66
CA ARG A 668 33.68 13.04 35.48
C ARG A 668 34.99 13.46 34.82
N LEU A 669 35.14 13.23 33.51
CA LEU A 669 36.33 13.61 32.75
C LEU A 669 36.58 15.13 32.77
N ARG A 670 35.51 15.93 32.64
CA ARG A 670 35.62 17.40 32.79
C ARG A 670 35.97 17.81 34.21
N ALA A 671 35.43 17.12 35.22
CA ALA A 671 35.67 17.45 36.62
C ALA A 671 37.09 17.07 37.09
N SER A 672 37.73 16.05 36.50
CA SER A 672 39.09 15.64 36.88
C SER A 672 40.19 16.56 36.34
N GLY A 673 39.89 17.35 35.30
CA GLY A 673 40.87 18.18 34.61
C GLY A 673 41.65 17.43 33.52
N ASP A 674 41.40 16.13 33.31
CA ASP A 674 42.07 15.31 32.29
C ASP A 674 41.38 15.37 30.92
N ALA A 675 40.32 16.19 30.79
CA ALA A 675 39.60 16.36 29.55
C ALA A 675 40.55 16.88 28.44
N PRO A 676 40.58 16.24 27.25
CA PRO A 676 41.38 16.71 26.14
C PRO A 676 41.03 18.16 25.77
N VAL A 677 42.06 18.96 25.49
CA VAL A 677 41.88 20.34 25.02
C VAL A 677 41.28 20.29 23.62
N LYS A 678 40.16 21.01 23.39
CA LYS A 678 39.57 21.13 22.06
C LYS A 678 40.55 21.86 21.14
N GLU A 679 40.69 21.37 19.91
CA GLU A 679 41.45 22.06 18.86
C GLU A 679 40.91 23.50 18.69
N THR A 680 41.79 24.49 18.80
CA THR A 680 41.41 25.88 18.58
C THR A 680 41.06 26.09 17.12
N ALA A 681 39.84 26.54 16.86
CA ALA A 681 39.44 26.96 15.52
C ALA A 681 40.44 28.01 14.99
N PRO A 682 40.86 27.93 13.72
CA PRO A 682 41.73 28.95 13.15
C PRO A 682 41.08 30.33 13.29
N PRO A 683 41.86 31.38 13.57
CA PRO A 683 41.30 32.72 13.69
C PRO A 683 40.47 33.05 12.46
N ARG A 684 39.21 33.45 12.68
CA ARG A 684 38.37 33.95 11.59
C ARG A 684 39.11 35.11 10.94
N GLU A 685 39.44 34.99 9.66
CA GLU A 685 40.07 36.08 8.92
C GLU A 685 39.29 37.38 9.17
N PRO A 686 39.98 38.51 9.46
CA PRO A 686 39.33 39.79 9.63
C PRO A 686 38.45 40.09 8.42
N ALA A 687 37.22 40.58 8.66
CA ALA A 687 36.27 40.95 7.60
C ALA A 687 36.86 41.99 6.61
N GLU A 688 37.93 42.68 6.99
CA GLU A 688 38.71 43.57 6.12
C GLU A 688 39.41 42.85 4.97
N GLY A 689 39.84 41.60 5.15
CA GLY A 689 40.44 40.78 4.09
C GLY A 689 39.45 40.45 2.97
N ARG A 690 38.18 40.22 3.32
CA ARG A 690 37.11 40.00 2.32
C ARG A 690 36.69 41.29 1.61
N ARG A 691 36.73 42.43 2.29
CA ARG A 691 36.47 43.74 1.67
C ARG A 691 37.62 44.23 0.79
N ARG A 692 38.87 43.91 1.11
CA ARG A 692 40.03 44.18 0.24
C ARG A 692 40.05 43.26 -0.98
N ALA A 693 39.83 41.96 -0.82
CA ALA A 693 39.71 41.04 -1.95
C ALA A 693 38.57 41.41 -2.93
N ALA A 694 37.43 41.92 -2.42
CA ALA A 694 36.33 42.40 -3.26
C ALA A 694 36.56 43.82 -3.85
N LYS A 695 37.40 44.66 -3.23
CA LYS A 695 37.77 45.99 -3.77
C LYS A 695 38.90 45.92 -4.79
N ASP A 696 39.85 45.01 -4.63
CA ASP A 696 40.95 44.81 -5.58
C ASP A 696 40.46 44.07 -6.84
N ALA A 697 39.49 43.15 -6.71
CA ALA A 697 38.82 42.54 -7.88
C ALA A 697 37.87 43.50 -8.64
N GLY A 698 37.48 44.62 -8.03
CA GLY A 698 36.58 45.62 -8.62
C GLY A 698 37.28 46.86 -9.20
N LYS A 699 38.62 46.89 -9.22
CA LYS A 699 39.40 48.03 -9.72
C LYS A 699 40.13 47.78 -11.05
N ASP A 700 40.16 46.54 -11.54
CA ASP A 700 40.83 46.17 -12.80
C ASP A 700 39.88 46.07 -14.01
N THR A 701 38.64 46.56 -13.93
CA THR A 701 37.69 46.52 -15.07
C THR A 701 37.00 47.85 -15.38
N ALA A 702 37.67 48.97 -15.10
CA ALA A 702 37.13 50.31 -15.42
C ALA A 702 38.18 51.18 -16.12
N ASP A 703 38.73 50.68 -17.23
CA ASP A 703 39.37 51.48 -18.28
C ASP A 703 39.65 50.60 -19.50
N ASP A 704 38.60 50.17 -20.20
CA ASP A 704 38.62 49.93 -21.64
C ASP A 704 37.20 49.58 -22.11
N ASP A 705 36.57 50.52 -22.82
CA ASP A 705 35.66 50.27 -23.97
C ASP A 705 34.74 51.47 -24.20
N ALA A 706 35.36 52.54 -24.68
CA ALA A 706 34.69 53.48 -25.57
C ALA A 706 35.13 53.17 -27.00
N ARG A 707 34.29 52.45 -27.77
CA ARG A 707 33.93 52.72 -29.19
C ARG A 707 33.34 51.50 -29.90
N THR A 708 32.35 51.82 -30.73
CA THR A 708 31.81 51.10 -31.89
C THR A 708 30.52 50.28 -31.74
N SER A 709 29.65 50.62 -32.67
CA SER A 709 28.26 50.26 -32.96
C SER A 709 28.07 48.89 -33.60
N GLY A 710 26.87 48.30 -33.45
CA GLY A 710 26.26 47.49 -34.52
C GLY A 710 25.52 46.21 -34.10
N THR A 711 24.18 46.29 -34.03
CA THR A 711 23.15 45.27 -34.41
C THR A 711 23.30 43.78 -34.07
N GLY A 712 22.28 43.20 -33.41
CA GLY A 712 21.91 41.78 -33.57
C GLY A 712 21.41 41.09 -32.28
N ALA A 713 20.25 40.41 -32.37
CA ALA A 713 19.50 39.74 -31.29
C ALA A 713 20.15 38.45 -30.73
N PRO A 714 19.62 37.84 -29.63
CA PRO A 714 20.42 37.04 -28.68
C PRO A 714 20.34 35.51 -28.85
N ALA A 715 21.37 34.81 -28.37
CA ALA A 715 21.34 33.39 -28.00
C ALA A 715 22.18 33.16 -26.72
N PRO A 716 21.83 32.21 -25.83
CA PRO A 716 22.49 32.06 -24.53
C PRO A 716 23.61 31.01 -24.58
N GLU A 717 24.78 31.33 -24.01
CA GLU A 717 25.79 30.33 -23.64
C GLU A 717 26.24 30.52 -22.18
N GLU A 718 26.36 29.37 -21.51
CA GLU A 718 26.88 29.17 -20.16
C GLU A 718 28.33 29.65 -20.03
N SER A 719 28.58 30.45 -19.00
CA SER A 719 29.92 30.85 -18.56
C SER A 719 30.17 30.28 -17.17
N ALA A 720 31.17 29.41 -17.07
CA ALA A 720 31.81 29.00 -15.83
C ALA A 720 33.26 29.52 -15.85
N ALA A 721 33.64 30.30 -14.83
CA ALA A 721 35.02 30.66 -14.56
C ALA A 721 35.26 30.84 -13.05
N GLU A 722 36.12 29.98 -12.49
CA GLU A 722 36.93 30.24 -11.28
C GLU A 722 38.25 30.92 -11.70
N PRO A 723 38.87 31.78 -10.85
CA PRO A 723 40.26 32.19 -11.00
C PRO A 723 41.25 31.52 -10.00
N ALA A 724 42.48 31.37 -10.48
CA ALA A 724 43.73 30.95 -9.81
C ALA A 724 44.34 32.09 -8.94
N GLY A 725 45.37 31.96 -8.06
CA GLY A 725 46.24 30.88 -7.58
C GLY A 725 47.64 31.42 -7.12
N GLY A 726 48.22 30.87 -6.03
CA GLY A 726 49.70 30.77 -5.73
C GLY A 726 50.31 31.70 -4.66
N PRO A 727 51.48 31.38 -4.01
CA PRO A 727 52.48 30.29 -4.24
C PRO A 727 52.77 29.43 -2.97
N GLY A 728 53.48 28.28 -2.93
CA GLY A 728 54.23 27.49 -3.90
C GLY A 728 54.68 26.13 -3.31
N THR A 729 55.50 25.42 -4.09
CA THR A 729 56.20 24.12 -3.89
C THR A 729 55.53 22.84 -4.45
N GLY A 730 56.17 22.29 -5.51
CA GLY A 730 56.52 20.86 -5.52
C GLY A 730 55.76 19.89 -6.44
N GLY A 731 56.02 19.98 -7.75
CA GLY A 731 55.92 18.97 -8.83
C GLY A 731 55.34 17.55 -8.62
N ARG A 732 54.57 17.11 -9.64
CA ARG A 732 54.16 15.72 -10.04
C ARG A 732 52.66 15.47 -10.27
N ARG A 733 51.84 16.49 -10.56
CA ARG A 733 50.40 16.29 -10.90
C ARG A 733 49.93 16.80 -12.27
N GLY A 734 50.76 17.51 -13.03
CA GLY A 734 50.37 18.12 -14.32
C GLY A 734 50.15 17.13 -15.47
N GLU A 735 51.04 16.14 -15.63
CA GLU A 735 51.01 15.25 -16.81
C GLU A 735 49.84 14.25 -16.81
N ARG A 736 49.41 13.76 -15.64
CA ARG A 736 48.32 12.75 -15.55
C ARG A 736 46.92 13.29 -15.88
N ARG A 737 46.71 14.61 -15.86
CA ARG A 737 45.40 15.23 -16.16
C ARG A 737 45.20 15.47 -17.66
N HIS A 738 46.28 15.72 -18.40
CA HIS A 738 46.21 15.95 -19.84
C HIS A 738 45.92 14.64 -20.60
N ASP A 739 46.54 13.54 -20.19
CA ASP A 739 46.30 12.20 -20.77
C ASP A 739 44.89 11.66 -20.49
N ARG A 740 44.33 11.91 -19.30
CA ARG A 740 42.96 11.48 -18.97
C ARG A 740 41.90 12.24 -19.77
N ARG A 741 42.11 13.52 -20.08
CA ARG A 741 41.19 14.29 -20.94
C ARG A 741 41.27 13.86 -22.41
N ARG A 742 42.45 13.46 -22.88
CA ARG A 742 42.66 12.92 -24.23
C ARG A 742 42.05 11.52 -24.39
N ALA A 743 42.21 10.65 -23.39
CA ALA A 743 41.60 9.31 -23.35
C ALA A 743 40.06 9.39 -23.34
N ARG A 744 39.48 10.27 -22.52
CA ARG A 744 38.01 10.45 -22.43
C ARG A 744 37.41 11.04 -23.71
N ARG A 745 38.14 11.89 -24.44
CA ARG A 745 37.74 12.38 -25.78
C ARG A 745 37.79 11.30 -26.86
N LEU A 746 38.72 10.35 -26.76
CA LEU A 746 38.83 9.21 -27.68
C LEU A 746 37.72 8.18 -27.43
N GLU A 747 37.41 7.87 -26.17
CA GLU A 747 36.26 7.02 -25.79
C GLU A 747 34.92 7.59 -26.28
N LEU A 748 34.69 8.89 -26.05
CA LEU A 748 33.45 9.56 -26.49
C LEU A 748 33.32 9.64 -28.02
N ARG A 749 34.43 9.68 -28.76
CA ARG A 749 34.44 9.57 -30.23
C ARG A 749 34.15 8.15 -30.70
N GLY A 750 34.63 7.13 -29.98
CA GLY A 750 34.31 5.72 -30.22
C GLY A 750 32.81 5.45 -30.09
N LEU A 751 32.22 5.84 -28.95
CA LEU A 751 30.79 5.67 -28.65
C LEU A 751 29.84 6.39 -29.63
N LYS A 752 30.22 7.57 -30.13
CA LYS A 752 29.44 8.27 -31.16
C LYS A 752 29.51 7.58 -32.53
N LYS A 753 30.62 6.88 -32.83
CA LYS A 753 30.80 6.13 -34.08
C LYS A 753 30.01 4.82 -34.07
N THR A 754 29.92 4.14 -32.91
CA THR A 754 29.08 2.94 -32.72
C THR A 754 27.59 3.26 -32.78
N ARG A 755 27.15 4.37 -32.17
CA ARG A 755 25.73 4.81 -32.25
C ARG A 755 25.30 5.19 -33.67
N ARG A 756 26.18 5.82 -34.46
CA ARG A 756 25.89 6.14 -35.86
C ARG A 756 25.85 4.89 -36.76
N ARG A 757 26.61 3.85 -36.43
CA ARG A 757 26.60 2.58 -37.18
C ARG A 757 25.34 1.76 -36.88
N ALA A 758 24.92 1.69 -35.61
CA ALA A 758 23.66 1.05 -35.21
C ALA A 758 22.43 1.76 -35.83
N ALA A 759 22.43 3.10 -35.86
CA ALA A 759 21.35 3.87 -36.50
C ALA A 759 21.31 3.73 -38.05
N ALA A 760 22.45 3.42 -38.68
CA ALA A 760 22.51 3.16 -40.13
C ALA A 760 22.08 1.73 -40.48
N GLU A 761 22.34 0.75 -39.60
CA GLU A 761 21.89 -0.64 -39.73
C GLU A 761 20.37 -0.77 -39.51
N ASP A 762 19.79 -0.01 -38.56
CA ASP A 762 18.32 0.07 -38.37
C ASP A 762 17.60 0.76 -39.54
N ALA A 763 18.22 1.76 -40.17
CA ALA A 763 17.66 2.44 -41.34
C ALA A 763 17.70 1.56 -42.61
N ALA A 764 18.66 0.64 -42.72
CA ALA A 764 18.76 -0.31 -43.81
C ALA A 764 17.78 -1.49 -43.68
N ALA A 765 17.37 -1.84 -42.45
CA ALA A 765 16.39 -2.90 -42.19
C ALA A 765 14.93 -2.46 -42.47
N GLN A 766 14.67 -1.15 -42.63
CA GLN A 766 13.31 -0.59 -42.81
C GLN A 766 12.96 -0.23 -44.26
N GLN A 767 13.83 -0.53 -45.24
CA GLN A 767 13.53 -0.31 -46.66
C GLN A 767 13.45 -1.64 -47.43
N VAL A 768 12.25 -2.22 -47.47
CA VAL A 768 11.86 -3.23 -48.48
C VAL A 768 10.70 -2.64 -49.28
N PRO A 769 10.82 -2.44 -50.61
CA PRO A 769 9.70 -2.00 -51.41
C PRO A 769 8.88 -3.20 -51.90
N ALA A 770 7.56 -3.08 -51.80
CA ALA A 770 6.62 -3.96 -52.48
C ALA A 770 6.53 -3.60 -53.98
N ARG A 771 6.58 -4.59 -54.88
CA ARG A 771 5.77 -4.63 -56.13
C ARG A 771 5.82 -6.00 -56.81
N ALA A 772 4.67 -6.36 -57.39
CA ALA A 772 4.31 -7.59 -58.10
C ALA A 772 4.67 -7.57 -59.60
N GLY A 773 4.66 -8.75 -60.24
CA GLY A 773 4.52 -8.89 -61.70
C GLY A 773 5.22 -10.10 -62.33
N ASP A 774 4.42 -11.13 -62.65
CA ASP A 774 4.45 -12.11 -63.75
C ASP A 774 5.72 -12.34 -64.61
N ASP A 775 6.07 -13.61 -64.85
CA ASP A 775 6.32 -14.19 -66.19
C ASP A 775 6.76 -15.67 -66.12
N ARG A 776 6.08 -16.53 -66.90
CA ARG A 776 6.50 -17.92 -67.25
C ARG A 776 7.60 -17.91 -68.33
N PRO A 777 8.32 -19.03 -68.56
CA PRO A 777 7.93 -19.89 -69.70
C PRO A 777 8.20 -21.41 -69.53
N GLU A 778 7.81 -22.13 -70.58
CA GLU A 778 7.53 -23.56 -70.79
C GLU A 778 8.72 -24.55 -70.96
N GLU A 779 8.40 -25.84 -70.73
CA GLU A 779 8.75 -27.11 -71.38
C GLU A 779 10.09 -27.34 -72.12
N ARG A 780 10.71 -28.52 -71.85
CA ARG A 780 11.01 -29.59 -72.85
C ARG A 780 11.63 -30.87 -72.22
N GLU A 781 11.07 -32.02 -72.61
CA GLU A 781 11.51 -33.44 -72.51
C GLU A 781 12.82 -33.74 -73.30
N PRO A 782 13.50 -34.94 -73.25
CA PRO A 782 12.94 -36.33 -73.19
C PRO A 782 13.72 -37.44 -72.40
N ALA A 783 13.12 -38.64 -72.36
CA ALA A 783 13.54 -39.95 -71.78
C ALA A 783 14.62 -40.71 -72.63
N PRO A 784 14.96 -42.03 -72.49
CA PRO A 784 14.59 -43.10 -71.52
C PRO A 784 15.74 -44.12 -71.13
N ALA A 785 15.39 -45.17 -70.34
CA ALA A 785 15.79 -46.60 -70.44
C ALA A 785 16.33 -47.29 -69.16
N GLY A 786 15.76 -48.47 -68.82
CA GLY A 786 16.35 -49.45 -67.89
C GLY A 786 15.35 -50.40 -67.20
N ASP A 787 15.05 -51.52 -67.84
CA ASP A 787 14.20 -52.66 -67.43
C ASP A 787 14.58 -53.37 -66.10
N ALA A 788 13.57 -53.93 -65.41
CA ALA A 788 13.43 -55.39 -65.22
C ALA A 788 12.14 -55.78 -64.44
N ALA A 789 11.24 -56.49 -65.13
CA ALA A 789 10.11 -57.31 -64.64
C ALA A 789 10.61 -58.58 -63.90
N GLY A 790 9.83 -59.43 -63.23
CA GLY A 790 8.39 -59.70 -63.11
C GLY A 790 8.19 -60.62 -61.87
N SER A 791 7.02 -61.13 -61.49
CA SER A 791 5.93 -61.70 -62.27
C SER A 791 4.78 -62.07 -61.30
N ALA A 792 3.54 -61.80 -61.72
CA ALA A 792 2.32 -62.51 -61.28
C ALA A 792 2.09 -63.71 -62.26
N PRO A 793 1.08 -64.60 -62.11
CA PRO A 793 -0.38 -64.29 -62.16
C PRO A 793 -1.20 -65.25 -61.23
N GLU A 794 -2.54 -65.34 -61.13
CA GLU A 794 -3.73 -64.78 -61.77
C GLU A 794 -4.96 -65.16 -60.91
N GLU A 795 -5.99 -64.29 -60.88
CA GLU A 795 -7.45 -64.58 -60.92
C GLU A 795 -8.16 -65.47 -59.86
N ALA A 796 -9.41 -65.23 -59.43
CA ALA A 796 -10.53 -64.41 -59.90
C ALA A 796 -11.66 -64.31 -58.83
N ARG A 797 -12.43 -63.19 -58.87
CA ARG A 797 -13.93 -63.04 -58.74
C ARG A 797 -14.61 -63.57 -57.46
N THR A 798 -15.64 -62.98 -56.81
CA THR A 798 -16.75 -62.04 -57.10
C THR A 798 -17.48 -61.83 -55.74
N ALA A 799 -17.81 -60.61 -55.28
CA ALA A 799 -19.07 -59.86 -55.42
C ALA A 799 -20.25 -60.23 -54.46
N GLY A 800 -20.84 -59.17 -53.84
CA GLY A 800 -22.25 -59.04 -53.41
C GLY A 800 -22.59 -59.53 -51.99
N ALA A 801 -23.34 -58.82 -51.15
CA ALA A 801 -24.12 -57.59 -51.27
C ALA A 801 -24.29 -56.94 -49.89
#